data_AF-A0A7X7KDX4-F1
#
_entry.id   AF-A0A7X7KDX4-F1
#
_cell.length_a   1.000
_cell.length_b   1.000
_cell.length_c   1.000
_cell.angle_alpha   90.00
_cell.angle_beta   90.00
_cell.angle_gamma   90.00
#
_symmetry.space_group_name_H-M   'P 1'
#
loop_
_entity.id
_entity.type
_entity.pdbx_description
1 polymer ?
#
loop_
_entity_poly.entity_id
_entity_poly.type
_entity_poly.pdbx_seq_one_letter_code
_entity_poly.pdbx_strand_id
1 'polypeptide(L)'
;MNNLLLRMACTYVLLITSSVFSRSWFAVANAAEEFVYVCRDAGAGGFQAFPDVCRLRDGRLVCVFYAGYAHVSMPDARWPKGGRICYATSDDEGRSWSKAEPLFDGPDDDRDPSIAQLNDGRLICNFFRLRAAPGKYRDRIGLGTWLTFSDDLGKTWSPPRPIHESYYCSSPVRELADGRLIVGLYRASATEAAGAAAFSDDGGATWSEPIDIPADLRLDAETDLIQLKDGSLWAALRCNDKTVPMHFATSSDRSATWSKARPLGFAGQAPYLLRVALDGPVLLGYRGFNEAGKSFTALRYSFDECATWSEPITVDATHPTAGAYPSMVNLKDGTVLIVYYEEGVGSAIRAKRFRPSREGIEWLAPYDGTEKQPKAQPAEAAKRTLSLTLIPPSPVTDMIDLDIRAAVWNHGDEDEHFEVAFYLDRESPDNLLHRETAAVAAGTAAGIFHRCPTKGMSGNHHILCIAKSGTRTFRIQQPLAVMHTGTRSTNRLGGAWVDLLHHNASTGQPFDAELAKMTDEQWRELVRAMHAVDQNIMVITFTVRNYTHVGKHNIESEGYHGQAYYPSKLFSGRAPIASKDPLKVIFSEADRLGMQVMPGVGCYAMFDFTPASLEWHKKAAKELWEMYGHHPSFYGWYVAAEIAGNLGADDRRRREIVDFFREFRPYVRALAPDKPVMLASNPFRIEQAGGYYEKLLPHLDILCPFGFHRMPPGDLTGEEAAALLQKLCDDSDCRLWMDMESFVHRDGKKQYPRPIEGLLDDLRRFTNFEKILHYQFPGMMSSPAMSRQPGGPASVKLYLDYQRWLNTINGDQPGLTRASSH
;
A
#
# COMPACT_ATOMS: atom_id res chain seq x y z
N MET A 1 62.04 17.35 -46.15
CA MET A 1 62.85 16.42 -46.96
C MET A 1 62.66 15.03 -46.37
N ASN A 2 61.70 14.29 -46.91
CA ASN A 2 61.91 13.23 -47.91
C ASN A 2 62.15 11.89 -47.20
N ASN A 3 61.13 11.06 -47.08
CA ASN A 3 60.63 10.09 -48.08
C ASN A 3 61.20 8.70 -47.78
N LEU A 4 60.30 7.78 -47.40
CA LEU A 4 59.90 6.59 -48.17
C LEU A 4 60.96 5.46 -48.10
N LEU A 5 60.75 4.44 -47.27
CA LEU A 5 60.03 3.18 -47.58
C LEU A 5 60.88 2.12 -48.30
N LEU A 6 60.55 0.85 -47.98
CA LEU A 6 60.91 -0.44 -48.62
C LEU A 6 62.21 -1.11 -48.12
N ARG A 7 62.28 -2.38 -47.67
CA ARG A 7 61.57 -3.66 -47.98
C ARG A 7 61.61 -4.63 -46.76
N MET A 8 60.49 -5.23 -46.32
CA MET A 8 60.07 -6.66 -46.50
C MET A 8 61.16 -7.72 -46.26
N ALA A 9 60.96 -8.88 -45.61
CA ALA A 9 59.87 -9.52 -44.85
C ALA A 9 60.42 -10.90 -44.39
N CYS A 10 60.07 -11.36 -43.18
CA CYS A 10 59.94 -12.78 -42.75
C CYS A 10 59.70 -12.82 -41.23
N THR A 11 58.82 -13.57 -40.55
CA THR A 11 57.49 -14.19 -40.77
C THR A 11 57.03 -14.65 -39.36
N TYR A 12 55.72 -14.52 -39.02
CA TYR A 12 54.99 -15.08 -37.85
C TYR A 12 55.39 -14.55 -36.45
N VAL A 13 54.50 -13.92 -35.66
CA VAL A 13 53.26 -14.49 -35.10
C VAL A 13 52.14 -13.42 -34.97
N LEU A 14 51.02 -13.70 -35.67
CA LEU A 14 49.59 -13.48 -35.40
C LEU A 14 49.14 -12.27 -34.53
N LEU A 15 48.45 -11.27 -35.13
CA LEU A 15 46.98 -11.14 -35.29
C LEU A 15 46.29 -10.71 -33.97
N ILE A 16 45.60 -9.57 -33.77
CA ILE A 16 44.98 -8.51 -34.59
C ILE A 16 44.86 -7.26 -33.69
N THR A 17 45.36 -6.09 -34.12
CA THR A 17 44.99 -4.77 -33.58
C THR A 17 44.50 -3.89 -34.74
N SER A 18 43.23 -4.09 -35.14
CA SER A 18 42.55 -3.18 -36.08
C SER A 18 41.04 -3.43 -36.12
N SER A 19 40.32 -3.15 -35.02
CA SER A 19 38.86 -2.97 -35.04
C SER A 19 38.31 -2.47 -33.68
N VAL A 20 38.68 -1.27 -33.24
CA VAL A 20 37.97 -0.60 -32.14
C VAL A 20 37.67 0.85 -32.49
N PHE A 21 37.04 1.06 -33.64
CA PHE A 21 36.23 2.23 -33.96
C PHE A 21 35.08 1.75 -34.87
N SER A 22 34.16 1.01 -34.24
CA SER A 22 32.78 0.72 -34.66
C SER A 22 32.29 -0.42 -33.79
N ARG A 23 31.04 -0.34 -33.32
CA ARG A 23 30.36 -1.21 -32.33
C ARG A 23 30.44 -0.76 -30.88
N SER A 24 29.84 0.38 -30.62
CA SER A 24 29.11 0.65 -29.36
C SER A 24 27.71 1.19 -29.67
N TRP A 25 27.06 0.57 -30.64
CA TRP A 25 25.61 0.54 -30.82
C TRP A 25 25.23 -0.95 -30.90
N PHE A 26 24.15 -1.32 -30.23
CA PHE A 26 23.64 -2.69 -30.02
C PHE A 26 24.24 -3.49 -28.85
N ALA A 27 23.82 -3.10 -27.65
CA ALA A 27 23.38 -4.03 -26.61
C ALA A 27 22.24 -3.40 -25.80
N VAL A 28 21.18 -2.95 -26.49
CA VAL A 28 19.84 -2.83 -25.89
C VAL A 28 19.16 -4.15 -26.22
N ALA A 29 19.36 -5.15 -25.37
CA ALA A 29 18.74 -6.46 -25.53
C ALA A 29 17.57 -6.58 -24.52
N ASN A 30 16.36 -6.50 -25.06
CA ASN A 30 15.15 -7.24 -24.67
C ASN A 30 14.59 -7.13 -23.24
N ALA A 31 14.22 -5.93 -22.77
CA ALA A 31 13.18 -5.76 -21.74
C ALA A 31 11.78 -5.45 -22.34
N ALA A 32 11.70 -5.30 -23.67
CA ALA A 32 10.48 -4.86 -24.37
C ALA A 32 9.44 -5.98 -24.59
N GLU A 33 9.80 -7.25 -24.41
CA GLU A 33 8.98 -8.38 -24.90
C GLU A 33 8.08 -9.06 -23.85
N GLU A 34 8.16 -8.71 -22.57
CA GLU A 34 7.39 -9.42 -21.55
C GLU A 34 6.12 -8.62 -21.14
N PHE A 35 4.94 -9.23 -21.32
CA PHE A 35 3.62 -8.74 -20.88
C PHE A 35 2.72 -9.90 -20.41
N VAL A 36 1.70 -9.60 -19.59
CA VAL A 36 0.64 -10.54 -19.19
C VAL A 36 -0.57 -10.37 -20.10
N TYR A 37 -1.28 -11.46 -20.41
CA TYR A 37 -2.56 -11.37 -21.09
C TYR A 37 -3.69 -11.20 -20.07
N VAL A 38 -4.45 -10.12 -20.22
CA VAL A 38 -5.75 -9.97 -19.54
C VAL A 38 -6.79 -10.83 -20.25
N CYS A 39 -6.82 -10.78 -21.58
CA CYS A 39 -7.73 -11.58 -22.39
C CYS A 39 -7.15 -11.82 -23.79
N ARG A 40 -7.24 -13.06 -24.30
CA ARG A 40 -6.88 -13.44 -25.68
C ARG A 40 -8.08 -13.73 -26.57
N ASP A 41 -9.19 -14.11 -25.96
CA ASP A 41 -10.47 -14.28 -26.62
C ASP A 41 -11.56 -14.28 -25.55
N ALA A 42 -12.51 -13.36 -25.67
CA ALA A 42 -13.67 -13.30 -24.81
C ALA A 42 -14.87 -14.09 -25.38
N GLY A 43 -14.67 -14.88 -26.45
CA GLY A 43 -15.69 -15.71 -27.08
C GLY A 43 -16.67 -14.90 -27.92
N ALA A 44 -16.18 -13.85 -28.58
CA ALA A 44 -16.97 -12.94 -29.43
C ALA A 44 -16.37 -12.75 -30.83
N GLY A 45 -15.48 -13.65 -31.28
CA GLY A 45 -14.86 -13.59 -32.61
C GLY A 45 -13.39 -13.21 -32.63
N GLY A 46 -12.71 -13.16 -31.46
CA GLY A 46 -11.25 -13.06 -31.39
C GLY A 46 -10.66 -11.67 -31.62
N PHE A 47 -11.44 -10.60 -31.51
CA PHE A 47 -10.96 -9.21 -31.50
C PHE A 47 -11.28 -8.56 -30.15
N GLN A 48 -10.26 -8.14 -29.38
CA GLN A 48 -10.45 -7.44 -28.10
C GLN A 48 -9.76 -6.07 -28.13
N ALA A 49 -10.50 -5.00 -27.81
CA ALA A 49 -9.97 -3.66 -27.94
C ALA A 49 -10.46 -2.71 -26.85
N PHE A 50 -9.85 -1.52 -26.82
CA PHE A 50 -10.28 -0.38 -26.01
C PHE A 50 -10.44 -0.72 -24.52
N PRO A 51 -9.38 -1.23 -23.86
CA PRO A 51 -9.46 -1.62 -22.46
C PRO A 51 -9.45 -0.40 -21.55
N ASP A 52 -10.13 -0.52 -20.41
CA ASP A 52 -9.98 0.40 -19.28
C ASP A 52 -9.94 -0.37 -17.97
N VAL A 53 -9.06 0.02 -17.05
CA VAL A 53 -8.82 -0.67 -15.78
C VAL A 53 -9.09 0.23 -14.58
N CYS A 54 -9.88 -0.26 -13.64
CA CYS A 54 -10.19 0.41 -12.38
C CYS A 54 -9.88 -0.50 -11.19
N ARG A 55 -9.42 0.10 -10.09
CA ARG A 55 -9.34 -0.58 -8.79
C ARG A 55 -10.67 -0.47 -8.08
N LEU A 56 -11.14 -1.58 -7.53
CA LEU A 56 -12.33 -1.65 -6.70
C LEU A 56 -11.99 -1.48 -5.22
N ARG A 57 -12.95 -1.01 -4.43
CA ARG A 57 -12.87 -0.87 -2.95
C ARG A 57 -12.59 -2.17 -2.20
N ASP A 58 -13.02 -3.29 -2.76
CA ASP A 58 -12.69 -4.62 -2.23
C ASP A 58 -11.24 -5.05 -2.54
N GLY A 59 -10.49 -4.20 -3.24
CA GLY A 59 -9.08 -4.38 -3.53
C GLY A 59 -8.79 -5.06 -4.86
N ARG A 60 -9.81 -5.59 -5.57
CA ARG A 60 -9.66 -6.20 -6.89
C ARG A 60 -9.37 -5.15 -7.96
N LEU A 61 -8.77 -5.57 -9.06
CA LEU A 61 -8.78 -4.81 -10.31
C LEU A 61 -9.90 -5.34 -11.21
N VAL A 62 -10.59 -4.47 -11.91
CA VAL A 62 -11.50 -4.81 -13.00
C VAL A 62 -11.00 -4.15 -14.28
N CYS A 63 -10.86 -4.93 -15.34
CA CYS A 63 -10.53 -4.45 -16.68
C CYS A 63 -11.74 -4.69 -17.59
N VAL A 64 -12.36 -3.62 -18.08
CA VAL A 64 -13.41 -3.69 -19.10
C VAL A 64 -12.79 -3.54 -20.48
N PHE A 65 -13.36 -4.15 -21.50
CA PHE A 65 -12.88 -4.06 -22.88
C PHE A 65 -13.96 -4.47 -23.87
N TYR A 66 -13.83 -3.99 -25.10
CA TYR A 66 -14.64 -4.42 -26.24
C TYR A 66 -14.27 -5.83 -26.67
N ALA A 67 -15.26 -6.64 -27.03
CA ALA A 67 -15.09 -7.96 -27.61
C ALA A 67 -15.96 -8.12 -28.86
N GLY A 68 -15.34 -8.45 -29.98
CA GLY A 68 -16.01 -8.66 -31.26
C GLY A 68 -15.18 -9.53 -32.21
N TYR A 69 -15.55 -9.54 -33.49
CA TYR A 69 -14.86 -10.27 -34.56
C TYR A 69 -14.00 -9.36 -35.44
N ALA A 70 -14.09 -8.04 -35.26
CA ALA A 70 -13.30 -7.03 -35.94
C ALA A 70 -13.30 -5.73 -35.12
N HIS A 71 -12.54 -4.73 -35.59
CA HIS A 71 -12.53 -3.38 -35.00
C HIS A 71 -13.92 -2.76 -34.84
N VAL A 72 -14.88 -3.17 -35.69
CA VAL A 72 -16.31 -2.87 -35.59
C VAL A 72 -17.06 -4.16 -35.91
N SER A 73 -17.98 -4.58 -35.06
CA SER A 73 -18.73 -5.83 -35.22
C SER A 73 -20.22 -5.52 -35.28
N MET A 74 -20.78 -5.59 -36.49
CA MET A 74 -22.22 -5.42 -36.70
C MET A 74 -22.95 -6.75 -36.46
N PRO A 75 -24.24 -6.71 -36.13
CA PRO A 75 -25.06 -7.92 -36.10
C PRO A 75 -24.99 -8.73 -37.41
N ASP A 76 -24.67 -10.01 -37.32
CA ASP A 76 -24.69 -10.95 -38.44
C ASP A 76 -25.24 -12.34 -38.02
N ALA A 77 -25.26 -13.31 -38.95
CA ALA A 77 -25.79 -14.64 -38.68
C ALA A 77 -25.02 -15.43 -37.61
N ARG A 78 -23.73 -15.13 -37.40
CA ARG A 78 -22.86 -15.78 -36.42
C ARG A 78 -22.86 -15.03 -35.08
N TRP A 79 -22.99 -13.71 -35.12
CA TRP A 79 -23.00 -12.80 -33.99
C TRP A 79 -24.20 -11.85 -34.11
N PRO A 80 -25.42 -12.30 -33.73
CA PRO A 80 -26.67 -11.58 -34.00
C PRO A 80 -26.84 -10.25 -33.23
N LYS A 81 -25.85 -9.90 -32.41
CA LYS A 81 -25.84 -8.76 -31.51
C LYS A 81 -24.68 -7.79 -31.74
N GLY A 82 -23.76 -8.11 -32.67
CA GLY A 82 -22.59 -7.29 -32.93
C GLY A 82 -21.50 -7.43 -31.85
N GLY A 83 -20.73 -6.37 -31.65
CA GLY A 83 -19.70 -6.26 -30.62
C GLY A 83 -20.27 -5.97 -29.24
N ARG A 84 -19.61 -6.48 -28.19
CA ARG A 84 -20.08 -6.42 -26.81
C ARG A 84 -19.02 -5.89 -25.85
N ILE A 85 -19.46 -5.53 -24.65
CA ILE A 85 -18.57 -5.14 -23.55
C ILE A 85 -18.33 -6.35 -22.66
N CYS A 86 -17.07 -6.68 -22.45
CA CYS A 86 -16.64 -7.72 -21.52
C CYS A 86 -15.80 -7.11 -20.39
N TYR A 87 -15.63 -7.89 -19.32
CA TYR A 87 -14.72 -7.57 -18.24
C TYR A 87 -13.95 -8.81 -17.79
N ALA A 88 -12.80 -8.58 -17.17
CA ALA A 88 -12.04 -9.56 -16.41
C ALA A 88 -11.57 -8.91 -15.09
N THR A 89 -11.43 -9.72 -14.04
CA THR A 89 -10.97 -9.23 -12.73
C THR A 89 -9.63 -9.84 -12.34
N SER A 90 -8.85 -9.12 -11.55
CA SER A 90 -7.62 -9.61 -10.94
C SER A 90 -7.66 -9.39 -9.42
N ASP A 91 -7.37 -10.45 -8.68
CA ASP A 91 -7.25 -10.43 -7.22
C ASP A 91 -5.79 -10.24 -6.76
N ASP A 92 -4.84 -10.17 -7.70
CA ASP A 92 -3.40 -10.25 -7.45
C ASP A 92 -2.58 -9.12 -8.09
N GLU A 93 -3.18 -7.91 -8.16
CA GLU A 93 -2.54 -6.69 -8.68
C GLU A 93 -2.12 -6.80 -10.16
N GLY A 94 -2.91 -7.52 -10.96
CA GLY A 94 -2.76 -7.63 -12.42
C GLY A 94 -1.78 -8.71 -12.88
N ARG A 95 -1.35 -9.61 -11.98
CA ARG A 95 -0.45 -10.73 -12.33
C ARG A 95 -1.19 -11.85 -13.04
N SER A 96 -2.42 -12.12 -12.63
CA SER A 96 -3.34 -13.03 -13.31
C SER A 96 -4.74 -12.42 -13.39
N TRP A 97 -5.52 -12.91 -14.35
CA TRP A 97 -6.85 -12.40 -14.66
C TRP A 97 -7.85 -13.54 -14.74
N SER A 98 -9.07 -13.27 -14.28
CA SER A 98 -10.20 -14.19 -14.43
C SER A 98 -10.50 -14.47 -15.89
N LYS A 99 -11.31 -15.50 -16.14
CA LYS A 99 -11.96 -15.63 -17.43
C LYS A 99 -12.77 -14.37 -17.71
N ALA A 100 -12.76 -13.93 -18.97
CA ALA A 100 -13.57 -12.83 -19.43
C ALA A 100 -15.07 -13.18 -19.40
N GLU A 101 -15.88 -12.24 -18.91
CA GLU A 101 -17.34 -12.35 -18.85
C GLU A 101 -18.01 -11.16 -19.54
N PRO A 102 -19.21 -11.31 -20.13
CA PRO A 102 -19.95 -10.20 -20.68
C PRO A 102 -20.46 -9.28 -19.56
N LEU A 103 -20.17 -7.98 -19.68
CA LEU A 103 -20.78 -6.92 -18.88
C LEU A 103 -22.08 -6.46 -19.53
N PHE A 104 -22.04 -6.20 -20.84
CA PHE A 104 -23.18 -5.78 -21.63
C PHE A 104 -23.10 -6.31 -23.06
N ASP A 105 -24.24 -6.78 -23.58
CA ASP A 105 -24.38 -7.43 -24.90
C ASP A 105 -25.72 -7.01 -25.52
N GLY A 106 -25.75 -5.78 -26.03
CA GLY A 106 -26.88 -5.15 -26.69
C GLY A 106 -27.09 -5.65 -28.13
N PRO A 107 -28.04 -5.06 -28.88
CA PRO A 107 -28.31 -5.45 -30.27
C PRO A 107 -27.43 -4.71 -31.30
N ASP A 108 -26.51 -3.87 -30.86
CA ASP A 108 -25.69 -2.95 -31.65
C ASP A 108 -24.20 -3.19 -31.33
N ASP A 109 -23.27 -2.54 -32.04
CA ASP A 109 -21.84 -2.58 -31.71
C ASP A 109 -21.56 -1.72 -30.47
N ASP A 110 -21.57 -2.34 -29.28
CA ASP A 110 -21.31 -1.69 -27.98
C ASP A 110 -19.80 -1.64 -27.71
N ARG A 111 -19.21 -0.44 -27.67
CA ARG A 111 -17.75 -0.29 -27.77
C ARG A 111 -17.15 0.85 -26.97
N ASP A 112 -15.82 0.80 -26.89
CA ASP A 112 -14.95 1.72 -26.15
C ASP A 112 -15.41 1.92 -24.68
N PRO A 113 -15.54 0.83 -23.91
CA PRO A 113 -15.96 0.94 -22.52
C PRO A 113 -14.87 1.60 -21.67
N SER A 114 -15.29 2.42 -20.72
CA SER A 114 -14.43 2.95 -19.65
C SER A 114 -15.16 2.85 -18.32
N ILE A 115 -14.42 2.59 -17.25
CA ILE A 115 -14.97 2.24 -15.94
C ILE A 115 -14.31 3.05 -14.83
N ALA A 116 -15.13 3.54 -13.91
CA ALA A 116 -14.68 4.17 -12.68
C ALA A 116 -15.52 3.69 -11.50
N GLN A 117 -14.93 3.67 -10.31
CA GLN A 117 -15.66 3.56 -9.05
C GLN A 117 -15.74 4.95 -8.41
N LEU A 118 -16.97 5.41 -8.16
CA LEU A 118 -17.26 6.67 -7.51
C LEU A 118 -16.98 6.59 -6.00
N ASN A 119 -16.86 7.74 -5.34
CA ASN A 119 -16.64 7.87 -3.90
C ASN A 119 -17.81 7.36 -3.05
N ASP A 120 -19.00 7.15 -3.61
CA ASP A 120 -20.09 6.47 -2.91
C ASP A 120 -20.00 4.94 -3.01
N GLY A 121 -19.09 4.42 -3.83
CA GLY A 121 -18.84 2.99 -4.06
C GLY A 121 -19.53 2.44 -5.31
N ARG A 122 -20.39 3.21 -5.97
CA ARG A 122 -21.03 2.82 -7.24
C ARG A 122 -19.99 2.73 -8.35
N LEU A 123 -20.10 1.71 -9.19
CA LEU A 123 -19.38 1.64 -10.46
C LEU A 123 -20.19 2.35 -11.53
N ILE A 124 -19.50 3.12 -12.35
CA ILE A 124 -20.02 3.73 -13.58
C ILE A 124 -19.20 3.18 -14.75
N CYS A 125 -19.89 2.69 -15.78
CA CYS A 125 -19.28 2.27 -17.03
C CYS A 125 -19.87 3.07 -18.18
N ASN A 126 -19.04 3.86 -18.86
CA ASN A 126 -19.42 4.64 -20.03
C ASN A 126 -18.92 3.98 -21.32
N PHE A 127 -19.71 4.05 -22.37
CA PHE A 127 -19.39 3.47 -23.69
C PHE A 127 -20.22 4.16 -24.78
N PHE A 128 -19.96 3.89 -26.05
CA PHE A 128 -20.83 4.33 -27.14
C PHE A 128 -21.25 3.19 -28.04
N ARG A 129 -22.26 3.44 -28.88
CA ARG A 129 -22.84 2.40 -29.74
C ARG A 129 -22.90 2.80 -31.20
N LEU A 130 -22.67 1.82 -32.08
CA LEU A 130 -22.87 1.96 -33.52
C LEU A 130 -23.92 0.96 -34.02
N ARG A 131 -24.89 1.46 -34.78
CA ARG A 131 -25.94 0.67 -35.41
C ARG A 131 -25.73 0.55 -36.91
N ALA A 132 -26.06 -0.60 -37.48
CA ALA A 132 -26.07 -0.78 -38.93
C ALA A 132 -27.14 0.13 -39.59
N ALA A 133 -26.76 0.87 -40.63
CA ALA A 133 -27.72 1.65 -41.38
C ALA A 133 -28.67 0.73 -42.19
N PRO A 134 -29.99 0.99 -42.21
CA PRO A 134 -30.95 0.20 -42.98
C PRO A 134 -30.57 0.11 -44.46
N GLY A 135 -30.45 -1.11 -44.99
CA GLY A 135 -30.20 -1.36 -46.42
C GLY A 135 -28.78 -1.04 -46.92
N LYS A 136 -27.86 -0.59 -46.05
CA LYS A 136 -26.47 -0.27 -46.40
C LYS A 136 -25.50 -0.81 -45.35
N TYR A 137 -25.11 -2.09 -45.49
CA TYR A 137 -24.24 -2.80 -44.52
C TYR A 137 -22.87 -2.12 -44.22
N ARG A 138 -22.44 -1.16 -45.05
CA ARG A 138 -21.21 -0.39 -44.82
C ARG A 138 -21.42 0.96 -44.12
N ASP A 139 -22.64 1.47 -44.08
CA ASP A 139 -22.97 2.74 -43.43
C ASP A 139 -23.44 2.48 -41.99
N ARG A 140 -23.11 3.39 -41.08
CA ARG A 140 -23.33 3.22 -39.63
C ARG A 140 -23.99 4.46 -39.06
N ILE A 141 -24.86 4.25 -38.09
CA ILE A 141 -25.52 5.31 -37.31
C ILE A 141 -24.92 5.27 -35.91
N GLY A 142 -24.27 6.34 -35.49
CA GLY A 142 -23.83 6.46 -34.10
C GLY A 142 -25.00 6.80 -33.20
N LEU A 143 -25.04 6.19 -32.02
CA LEU A 143 -26.09 6.40 -31.02
C LEU A 143 -25.58 7.16 -29.78
N GLY A 144 -24.40 7.79 -29.92
CA GLY A 144 -23.73 8.56 -28.89
C GLY A 144 -23.32 7.77 -27.65
N THR A 145 -23.06 8.47 -26.55
CA THR A 145 -22.55 7.94 -25.28
C THR A 145 -23.67 7.47 -24.36
N TRP A 146 -23.42 6.32 -23.71
CA TRP A 146 -24.30 5.61 -22.80
C TRP A 146 -23.60 5.33 -21.47
N LEU A 147 -24.39 5.20 -20.41
CA LEU A 147 -23.93 4.82 -19.06
C LEU A 147 -24.69 3.61 -18.54
N THR A 148 -23.98 2.75 -17.82
CA THR A 148 -24.55 1.73 -16.92
C THR A 148 -23.86 1.79 -15.56
N PHE A 149 -24.56 1.35 -14.51
CA PHE A 149 -24.12 1.43 -13.13
C PHE A 149 -24.17 0.08 -12.44
N SER A 150 -23.30 -0.12 -11.45
CA SER A 150 -23.37 -1.25 -10.52
C SER A 150 -23.21 -0.76 -9.10
N ASP A 151 -24.14 -1.17 -8.22
CA ASP A 151 -24.12 -0.87 -6.78
C ASP A 151 -23.61 -2.06 -5.94
N ASP A 152 -23.14 -3.13 -6.59
CA ASP A 152 -22.79 -4.42 -5.94
C ASP A 152 -21.41 -4.96 -6.38
N LEU A 153 -20.48 -4.07 -6.68
CA LEU A 153 -19.10 -4.36 -7.09
C LEU A 153 -19.00 -5.19 -8.38
N GLY A 154 -19.85 -4.83 -9.36
CA GLY A 154 -19.82 -5.36 -10.72
C GLY A 154 -20.57 -6.67 -10.92
N LYS A 155 -21.33 -7.14 -9.91
CA LYS A 155 -22.08 -8.40 -10.02
C LYS A 155 -23.34 -8.23 -10.86
N THR A 156 -24.01 -7.09 -10.72
CA THR A 156 -25.17 -6.72 -11.54
C THR A 156 -25.04 -5.29 -12.06
N TRP A 157 -25.64 -5.04 -13.21
CA TRP A 157 -25.55 -3.78 -13.94
C TRP A 157 -26.94 -3.27 -14.30
N SER A 158 -27.17 -1.97 -14.16
CA SER A 158 -28.41 -1.32 -14.55
C SER A 158 -28.60 -1.35 -16.09
N PRO A 159 -29.83 -1.29 -16.61
CA PRO A 159 -30.06 -1.04 -18.03
C PRO A 159 -29.29 0.23 -18.49
N PRO A 160 -28.55 0.18 -19.61
CA PRO A 160 -27.86 1.36 -20.09
C PRO A 160 -28.80 2.48 -20.51
N ARG A 161 -28.39 3.73 -20.29
CA ARG A 161 -29.13 4.93 -20.71
C ARG A 161 -28.23 5.90 -21.48
N PRO A 162 -28.78 6.64 -22.47
CA PRO A 162 -28.01 7.64 -23.19
C PRO A 162 -27.74 8.85 -22.30
N ILE A 163 -26.60 9.51 -22.52
CA ILE A 163 -26.34 10.85 -21.98
C ILE A 163 -26.25 11.91 -23.07
N HIS A 164 -25.69 11.57 -24.24
CA HIS A 164 -25.66 12.42 -25.43
C HIS A 164 -25.76 11.57 -26.68
N GLU A 165 -26.55 11.99 -27.68
CA GLU A 165 -26.81 11.20 -28.90
C GLU A 165 -25.77 11.43 -30.00
N SER A 166 -25.11 12.59 -30.01
CA SER A 166 -24.19 13.02 -31.09
C SER A 166 -22.73 13.13 -30.65
N TYR A 167 -22.44 12.82 -29.39
CA TYR A 167 -21.10 12.83 -28.81
C TYR A 167 -20.73 11.43 -28.32
N TYR A 168 -19.45 11.10 -28.44
CA TYR A 168 -18.86 9.79 -28.15
C TYR A 168 -17.79 9.94 -27.07
N CYS A 169 -17.42 8.83 -26.43
CA CYS A 169 -16.43 8.80 -25.35
C CYS A 169 -15.41 7.67 -25.60
N SER A 170 -14.18 7.85 -25.14
CA SER A 170 -13.14 6.79 -25.12
C SER A 170 -12.26 6.88 -23.87
N SER A 171 -12.75 7.53 -22.82
CA SER A 171 -12.06 7.79 -21.56
C SER A 171 -13.06 7.69 -20.40
N PRO A 172 -12.59 7.38 -19.17
CA PRO A 172 -13.48 7.18 -18.04
C PRO A 172 -14.15 8.47 -17.58
N VAL A 173 -15.33 8.33 -17.00
CA VAL A 173 -15.89 9.37 -16.12
C VAL A 173 -14.93 9.58 -14.94
N ARG A 174 -14.65 10.84 -14.63
CA ARG A 174 -13.79 11.23 -13.51
C ARG A 174 -14.60 11.98 -12.47
N GLU A 175 -14.43 11.59 -11.22
CA GLU A 175 -14.96 12.34 -10.09
C GLU A 175 -13.92 13.35 -9.62
N LEU A 176 -14.29 14.64 -9.64
CA LEU A 176 -13.45 15.74 -9.19
C LEU A 176 -13.43 15.81 -7.66
N ALA A 177 -12.46 16.53 -7.09
CA ALA A 177 -12.30 16.66 -5.65
C ALA A 177 -13.51 17.25 -4.91
N ASP A 178 -14.40 17.95 -5.63
CA ASP A 178 -15.63 18.54 -5.10
C ASP A 178 -16.88 17.66 -5.30
N GLY A 179 -16.70 16.43 -5.80
CA GLY A 179 -17.78 15.46 -6.05
C GLY A 179 -18.48 15.59 -7.40
N ARG A 180 -18.15 16.61 -8.22
CA ARG A 180 -18.67 16.72 -9.60
C ARG A 180 -18.09 15.60 -10.45
N LEU A 181 -18.93 14.96 -11.25
CA LEU A 181 -18.47 14.05 -12.30
C LEU A 181 -18.21 14.81 -13.59
N ILE A 182 -17.21 14.40 -14.33
CA ILE A 182 -16.89 14.95 -15.64
C ILE A 182 -16.52 13.81 -16.61
N VAL A 183 -16.92 13.95 -17.87
CA VAL A 183 -16.62 12.99 -18.94
C VAL A 183 -16.04 13.72 -20.14
N GLY A 184 -14.92 13.22 -20.65
CA GLY A 184 -14.37 13.65 -21.92
C GLY A 184 -15.18 13.07 -23.08
N LEU A 185 -15.54 13.93 -24.02
CA LEU A 185 -16.40 13.62 -25.15
C LEU A 185 -15.75 14.08 -26.45
N TYR A 186 -16.29 13.60 -27.57
CA TYR A 186 -15.94 14.13 -28.89
C TYR A 186 -17.07 13.94 -29.89
N ARG A 187 -17.06 14.75 -30.94
CA ARG A 187 -17.93 14.59 -32.10
C ARG A 187 -17.11 14.71 -33.37
N ALA A 188 -17.50 13.95 -34.39
CA ALA A 188 -16.91 14.04 -35.71
C ALA A 188 -17.99 13.80 -36.78
N SER A 189 -18.06 14.70 -37.75
CA SER A 189 -18.82 14.58 -38.99
C SER A 189 -17.85 14.69 -40.19
N ALA A 190 -18.36 14.65 -41.41
CA ALA A 190 -17.54 14.84 -42.61
C ALA A 190 -16.85 16.22 -42.67
N THR A 191 -17.45 17.25 -42.06
CA THR A 191 -16.98 18.64 -42.17
C THR A 191 -16.53 19.24 -40.83
N GLU A 192 -16.98 18.70 -39.69
CA GLU A 192 -16.70 19.25 -38.37
C GLU A 192 -16.17 18.16 -37.43
N ALA A 193 -15.29 18.53 -36.50
CA ALA A 193 -14.94 17.68 -35.36
C ALA A 193 -14.46 18.55 -34.19
N ALA A 194 -14.80 18.12 -32.97
CA ALA A 194 -14.40 18.79 -31.75
C ALA A 194 -14.23 17.79 -30.61
N GLY A 195 -13.25 18.06 -29.75
CA GLY A 195 -13.20 17.50 -28.39
C GLY A 195 -14.15 18.30 -27.52
N ALA A 196 -14.70 17.66 -26.50
CA ALA A 196 -15.70 18.27 -25.63
C ALA A 196 -15.61 17.67 -24.23
N ALA A 197 -16.31 18.30 -23.28
CA ALA A 197 -16.56 17.72 -21.98
C ALA A 197 -18.00 17.99 -21.54
N ALA A 198 -18.57 17.08 -20.75
CA ALA A 198 -19.82 17.29 -20.04
C ALA A 198 -19.62 16.97 -18.55
N PHE A 199 -20.43 17.57 -17.68
CA PHE A 199 -20.35 17.37 -16.25
C PHE A 199 -21.71 17.01 -15.63
N SER A 200 -21.67 16.39 -14.46
CA SER A 200 -22.83 16.03 -13.65
C SER A 200 -22.58 16.40 -12.19
N ASP A 201 -23.57 17.04 -11.56
CA ASP A 201 -23.55 17.44 -10.15
C ASP A 201 -24.45 16.56 -9.27
N ASP A 202 -25.01 15.47 -9.82
CA ASP A 202 -26.01 14.62 -9.17
C ASP A 202 -25.67 13.12 -9.24
N GLY A 203 -24.38 12.79 -9.13
CA GLY A 203 -23.91 11.40 -9.13
C GLY A 203 -24.10 10.70 -10.47
N GLY A 204 -24.10 11.48 -11.56
CA GLY A 204 -24.23 11.00 -12.92
C GLY A 204 -25.66 10.91 -13.41
N ALA A 205 -26.68 11.22 -12.59
CA ALA A 205 -28.10 11.07 -12.95
C ALA A 205 -28.49 11.94 -14.15
N THR A 206 -28.08 13.20 -14.18
CA THR A 206 -28.22 14.13 -15.31
C THR A 206 -26.86 14.70 -15.71
N TRP A 207 -26.72 15.14 -16.97
CA TRP A 207 -25.48 15.67 -17.53
C TRP A 207 -25.74 17.02 -18.20
N SER A 208 -24.77 17.92 -18.12
CA SER A 208 -24.77 19.19 -18.85
C SER A 208 -24.78 18.96 -20.36
N GLU A 209 -25.19 19.96 -21.14
CA GLU A 209 -24.86 19.95 -22.58
C GLU A 209 -23.33 19.85 -22.78
N PRO A 210 -22.85 19.15 -23.83
CA PRO A 210 -21.42 19.06 -24.10
C PRO A 210 -20.85 20.43 -24.46
N ILE A 211 -19.69 20.75 -23.89
CA ILE A 211 -18.97 22.00 -24.14
C ILE A 211 -17.79 21.69 -25.03
N ASP A 212 -17.88 22.10 -26.30
CA ASP A 212 -16.80 21.95 -27.28
C ASP A 212 -15.57 22.75 -26.86
N ILE A 213 -14.40 22.11 -26.96
CA ILE A 213 -13.09 22.72 -26.70
C ILE A 213 -12.65 23.44 -27.98
N PRO A 214 -12.46 24.77 -27.95
CA PRO A 214 -12.16 25.54 -29.16
C PRO A 214 -10.79 25.15 -29.77
N ALA A 215 -10.71 24.95 -31.07
CA ALA A 215 -9.47 24.65 -31.79
C ALA A 215 -9.40 25.35 -33.16
N ASP A 216 -8.19 25.65 -33.66
CA ASP A 216 -7.96 26.21 -35.01
C ASP A 216 -7.93 25.16 -36.13
N LEU A 217 -7.99 23.89 -35.75
CA LEU A 217 -7.89 22.76 -36.65
C LEU A 217 -8.92 21.70 -36.26
N ARG A 218 -9.22 20.83 -37.22
CA ARG A 218 -10.09 19.68 -37.01
C ARG A 218 -9.41 18.68 -36.05
N LEU A 219 -10.05 18.40 -34.92
CA LEU A 219 -9.64 17.39 -33.96
C LEU A 219 -10.81 16.43 -33.70
N ASP A 220 -10.70 15.17 -34.13
CA ASP A 220 -11.63 14.09 -33.76
C ASP A 220 -11.52 13.80 -32.25
N ALA A 221 -10.42 14.21 -31.60
CA ALA A 221 -10.30 14.58 -30.19
C ALA A 221 -10.97 13.65 -29.16
N GLU A 222 -10.70 12.34 -29.21
CA GLU A 222 -10.81 11.47 -28.03
C GLU A 222 -10.16 12.19 -26.83
N THR A 223 -11.03 12.73 -25.97
CA THR A 223 -10.65 13.69 -24.94
C THR A 223 -10.54 12.93 -23.63
N ASP A 224 -9.36 12.98 -23.03
CA ASP A 224 -9.20 12.63 -21.63
C ASP A 224 -8.73 13.87 -20.86
N LEU A 225 -9.04 13.92 -19.57
CA LEU A 225 -8.80 15.09 -18.74
C LEU A 225 -8.33 14.69 -17.35
N ILE A 226 -7.71 15.62 -16.63
CA ILE A 226 -7.33 15.42 -15.24
C ILE A 226 -7.48 16.72 -14.46
N GLN A 227 -7.80 16.61 -13.17
CA GLN A 227 -7.74 17.74 -12.26
C GLN A 227 -6.29 17.97 -11.81
N LEU A 228 -5.81 19.19 -12.00
CA LEU A 228 -4.52 19.65 -11.51
C LEU A 228 -4.60 20.00 -10.02
N LYS A 229 -3.45 20.08 -9.36
CA LYS A 229 -3.36 20.38 -7.91
C LYS A 229 -3.97 21.72 -7.51
N ASP A 230 -4.02 22.69 -8.42
CA ASP A 230 -4.65 24.00 -8.19
C ASP A 230 -6.18 23.99 -8.39
N GLY A 231 -6.76 22.82 -8.71
CA GLY A 231 -8.18 22.63 -8.95
C GLY A 231 -8.63 22.87 -10.39
N SER A 232 -7.75 23.41 -11.26
CA SER A 232 -8.03 23.56 -12.69
C SER A 232 -8.07 22.20 -13.40
N LEU A 233 -8.71 22.16 -14.55
CA LEU A 233 -8.78 20.97 -15.41
C LEU A 233 -7.82 21.11 -16.58
N TRP A 234 -7.22 19.99 -16.95
CA TRP A 234 -6.32 19.88 -18.09
C TRP A 234 -6.78 18.73 -18.98
N ALA A 235 -7.04 19.00 -20.26
CA ALA A 235 -7.54 18.02 -21.22
C ALA A 235 -6.50 17.76 -22.31
N ALA A 236 -6.26 16.48 -22.62
CA ALA A 236 -5.52 16.01 -23.78
C ALA A 236 -6.48 15.69 -24.93
N LEU A 237 -6.09 16.07 -26.15
CA LEU A 237 -6.90 15.98 -27.35
C LEU A 237 -6.15 15.20 -28.43
N ARG A 238 -6.75 14.09 -28.86
CA ARG A 238 -6.30 13.34 -30.04
C ARG A 238 -6.35 14.19 -31.32
N CYS A 239 -5.40 13.94 -32.22
CA CYS A 239 -5.41 14.47 -33.58
C CYS A 239 -5.74 13.42 -34.65
N ASN A 240 -6.16 13.92 -35.82
CA ASN A 240 -6.69 13.08 -36.91
C ASN A 240 -5.60 12.56 -37.84
N ASP A 241 -4.47 13.24 -37.85
CA ASP A 241 -3.33 12.94 -38.69
C ASP A 241 -2.15 12.53 -37.79
N LYS A 242 -1.44 11.48 -38.19
CA LYS A 242 -0.25 10.96 -37.48
C LYS A 242 0.92 11.96 -37.47
N THR A 243 0.87 12.99 -38.30
CA THR A 243 1.88 14.06 -38.40
C THR A 243 1.51 15.30 -37.58
N VAL A 244 0.27 15.39 -37.08
CA VAL A 244 -0.19 16.51 -36.26
C VAL A 244 0.03 16.20 -34.77
N PRO A 245 0.70 17.08 -34.01
CA PRO A 245 0.87 16.91 -32.57
C PRO A 245 -0.47 16.80 -31.85
N MET A 246 -0.58 15.98 -30.80
CA MET A 246 -1.71 16.06 -29.88
C MET A 246 -1.86 17.49 -29.35
N HIS A 247 -3.06 17.85 -28.94
CA HIS A 247 -3.34 19.16 -28.37
C HIS A 247 -3.74 19.05 -26.90
N PHE A 248 -3.69 20.18 -26.19
CA PHE A 248 -4.25 20.30 -24.86
C PHE A 248 -5.02 21.59 -24.68
N ALA A 249 -5.94 21.60 -23.73
CA ALA A 249 -6.68 22.77 -23.28
C ALA A 249 -6.84 22.74 -21.75
N THR A 250 -7.07 23.91 -21.15
CA THR A 250 -7.32 24.02 -19.72
C THR A 250 -8.66 24.69 -19.44
N SER A 251 -9.23 24.39 -18.28
CA SER A 251 -10.41 25.07 -17.73
C SER A 251 -10.13 25.44 -16.28
N SER A 252 -10.41 26.69 -15.90
CA SER A 252 -10.25 27.18 -14.52
C SER A 252 -11.59 27.38 -13.80
N ASP A 253 -12.70 27.08 -14.47
CA ASP A 253 -14.07 27.34 -14.04
C ASP A 253 -14.91 26.05 -14.04
N ARG A 254 -14.29 24.93 -13.64
CA ARG A 254 -14.94 23.62 -13.46
C ARG A 254 -15.61 23.11 -14.75
N SER A 255 -14.91 23.23 -15.88
CA SER A 255 -15.36 22.86 -17.24
C SER A 255 -16.49 23.73 -17.81
N ALA A 256 -16.81 24.88 -17.21
CA ALA A 256 -17.82 25.78 -17.79
C ALA A 256 -17.32 26.45 -19.08
N THR A 257 -16.02 26.77 -19.16
CA THR A 257 -15.36 27.21 -20.38
C THR A 257 -13.99 26.56 -20.54
N TRP A 258 -13.52 26.48 -21.77
CA TRP A 258 -12.21 25.93 -22.10
C TRP A 258 -11.35 26.96 -22.82
N SER A 259 -10.06 26.98 -22.48
CA SER A 259 -9.06 27.67 -23.29
C SER A 259 -9.03 27.09 -24.70
N LYS A 260 -8.64 27.91 -25.67
CA LYS A 260 -8.33 27.40 -27.01
C LYS A 260 -7.21 26.35 -26.96
N ALA A 261 -7.41 25.24 -27.65
CA ALA A 261 -6.49 24.11 -27.73
C ALA A 261 -5.13 24.53 -28.31
N ARG A 262 -4.05 24.01 -27.72
CA ARG A 262 -2.65 24.30 -28.10
C ARG A 262 -1.88 22.99 -28.33
N PRO A 263 -0.87 22.96 -29.22
CA PRO A 263 -0.11 21.75 -29.48
C PRO A 263 0.74 21.33 -28.27
N LEU A 264 0.77 20.02 -27.98
CA LEU A 264 1.63 19.38 -26.96
C LEU A 264 3.07 19.19 -27.42
N GLY A 265 3.34 19.34 -28.73
CA GLY A 265 4.67 19.22 -29.32
C GLY A 265 5.06 17.81 -29.78
N PHE A 266 4.21 16.80 -29.60
CA PHE A 266 4.45 15.44 -30.11
C PHE A 266 3.17 14.80 -30.65
N ALA A 267 3.31 13.98 -31.70
CA ALA A 267 2.20 13.25 -32.31
C ALA A 267 1.72 12.09 -31.42
N GLY A 268 0.41 11.87 -31.41
CA GLY A 268 -0.20 10.81 -30.62
C GLY A 268 -1.71 10.70 -30.78
N GLN A 269 -2.26 9.57 -30.34
CA GLN A 269 -3.70 9.28 -30.32
C GLN A 269 -4.07 8.52 -29.03
N ALA A 270 -5.37 8.47 -28.71
CA ALA A 270 -5.92 7.78 -27.54
C ALA A 270 -5.19 8.13 -26.24
N PRO A 271 -5.18 9.42 -25.81
CA PRO A 271 -4.54 9.83 -24.58
C PRO A 271 -5.26 9.23 -23.36
N TYR A 272 -4.47 8.84 -22.35
CA TYR A 272 -4.98 8.44 -21.04
C TYR A 272 -4.12 9.05 -19.93
N LEU A 273 -4.75 9.77 -19.02
CA LEU A 273 -4.12 10.49 -17.92
C LEU A 273 -4.30 9.73 -16.60
N LEU A 274 -3.21 9.54 -15.86
CA LEU A 274 -3.24 9.00 -14.50
C LEU A 274 -2.33 9.83 -13.61
N ARG A 275 -2.84 10.25 -12.44
CA ARG A 275 -1.99 10.77 -11.36
C ARG A 275 -1.47 9.60 -10.54
N VAL A 276 -0.15 9.50 -10.43
CA VAL A 276 0.49 8.51 -9.54
C VAL A 276 0.30 8.95 -8.09
N ALA A 277 -0.06 8.01 -7.21
CA ALA A 277 -0.22 8.29 -5.78
C ALA A 277 1.09 8.77 -5.13
N LEU A 278 1.01 9.37 -3.92
CA LEU A 278 2.17 9.80 -3.11
C LEU A 278 3.05 10.89 -3.78
N ASP A 279 2.44 11.99 -4.23
CA ASP A 279 3.13 13.10 -4.93
C ASP A 279 3.94 12.69 -6.18
N GLY A 280 3.58 11.55 -6.78
CA GLY A 280 4.14 11.07 -8.04
C GLY A 280 3.73 11.92 -9.26
N PRO A 281 4.30 11.62 -10.44
CA PRO A 281 4.03 12.39 -11.65
C PRO A 281 2.59 12.17 -12.16
N VAL A 282 2.14 13.07 -13.04
CA VAL A 282 1.05 12.77 -13.98
C VAL A 282 1.62 11.97 -15.13
N LEU A 283 1.01 10.83 -15.44
CA LEU A 283 1.34 9.98 -16.58
C LEU A 283 0.37 10.24 -17.73
N LEU A 284 0.90 10.26 -18.95
CA LEU A 284 0.15 10.27 -20.20
C LEU A 284 0.48 9.00 -20.98
N GLY A 285 -0.41 8.02 -20.97
CA GLY A 285 -0.39 6.89 -21.88
C GLY A 285 -0.97 7.31 -23.23
N TYR A 286 -0.39 6.87 -24.34
CA TYR A 286 -0.90 7.18 -25.67
C TYR A 286 -0.37 6.20 -26.74
N ARG A 287 -1.00 6.21 -27.91
CA ARG A 287 -0.47 5.63 -29.15
C ARG A 287 0.45 6.66 -29.83
N GLY A 288 1.75 6.38 -29.88
CA GLY A 288 2.75 7.18 -30.60
C GLY A 288 2.99 6.68 -32.04
N PHE A 289 3.71 7.48 -32.84
CA PHE A 289 4.12 7.13 -34.21
C PHE A 289 5.59 7.45 -34.42
N ASN A 290 6.33 6.53 -35.03
CA ASN A 290 7.73 6.78 -35.41
C ASN A 290 7.82 7.51 -36.77
N GLU A 291 9.03 7.88 -37.18
CA GLU A 291 9.28 8.59 -38.46
C GLU A 291 8.77 7.82 -39.69
N ALA A 292 8.72 6.49 -39.62
CA ALA A 292 8.18 5.63 -40.67
C ALA A 292 6.63 5.51 -40.63
N GLY A 293 5.96 6.21 -39.72
CA GLY A 293 4.51 6.19 -39.55
C GLY A 293 3.95 4.93 -38.86
N LYS A 294 4.82 4.08 -38.32
CA LYS A 294 4.44 2.88 -37.56
C LYS A 294 4.05 3.28 -36.13
N SER A 295 2.92 2.76 -35.66
CA SER A 295 2.44 3.01 -34.30
C SER A 295 3.25 2.26 -33.24
N PHE A 296 3.25 2.77 -32.01
CA PHE A 296 3.71 2.10 -30.80
C PHE A 296 2.86 2.54 -29.59
N THR A 297 2.73 1.70 -28.57
CA THR A 297 2.17 2.10 -27.28
C THR A 297 3.26 2.78 -26.47
N ALA A 298 2.97 3.94 -25.89
CA ALA A 298 3.94 4.72 -25.13
C ALA A 298 3.32 5.36 -23.90
N LEU A 299 4.18 5.81 -23.02
CA LEU A 299 3.84 6.73 -21.95
C LEU A 299 4.83 7.91 -21.91
N ARG A 300 4.39 9.04 -21.37
CA ARG A 300 5.23 10.15 -20.90
C ARG A 300 4.83 10.51 -19.47
N TYR A 301 5.69 11.19 -18.73
CA TYR A 301 5.40 11.65 -17.38
C TYR A 301 5.68 13.15 -17.22
N SER A 302 4.98 13.78 -16.28
CA SER A 302 5.11 15.19 -15.90
C SER A 302 5.14 15.31 -14.38
N PHE A 303 6.16 15.96 -13.83
CA PHE A 303 6.27 16.25 -12.38
C PHE A 303 5.81 17.67 -12.03
N ASP A 304 5.37 18.45 -13.02
CA ASP A 304 5.06 19.87 -12.92
C ASP A 304 3.65 20.17 -13.43
N GLU A 305 2.69 19.30 -13.09
CA GLU A 305 1.26 19.47 -13.38
C GLU A 305 0.96 19.69 -14.88
N CYS A 306 1.52 18.82 -15.73
CA CYS A 306 1.38 18.82 -17.19
C CYS A 306 2.03 20.02 -17.91
N ALA A 307 2.87 20.81 -17.22
CA ALA A 307 3.56 21.93 -17.85
C ALA A 307 4.68 21.45 -18.79
N THR A 308 5.41 20.40 -18.43
CA THR A 308 6.40 19.74 -19.29
C THR A 308 6.24 18.23 -19.28
N TRP A 309 6.69 17.58 -20.35
CA TRP A 309 6.57 16.14 -20.55
C TRP A 309 7.94 15.51 -20.82
N SER A 310 8.19 14.35 -20.23
CA SER A 310 9.37 13.53 -20.52
C SER A 310 9.45 13.12 -21.99
N GLU A 311 10.61 12.63 -22.44
CA GLU A 311 10.74 11.86 -23.68
C GLU A 311 9.83 10.62 -23.70
N PRO A 312 9.47 10.08 -24.88
CA PRO A 312 8.52 8.98 -24.99
C PRO A 312 9.15 7.67 -24.49
N ILE A 313 8.42 6.97 -23.61
CA ILE A 313 8.82 5.67 -23.10
C ILE A 313 7.94 4.61 -23.75
N THR A 314 8.56 3.76 -24.55
CA THR A 314 7.86 2.68 -25.27
C THR A 314 7.37 1.62 -24.28
N VAL A 315 6.06 1.37 -24.32
CA VAL A 315 5.40 0.28 -23.59
C VAL A 315 5.45 -1.00 -24.42
N ASP A 316 5.07 -0.90 -25.70
CA ASP A 316 5.06 -2.01 -26.67
C ASP A 316 5.22 -1.46 -28.09
N ALA A 317 6.05 -2.13 -28.90
CA ALA A 317 6.30 -1.81 -30.32
C ALA A 317 6.23 -3.06 -31.22
N THR A 318 5.74 -4.19 -30.70
CA THR A 318 5.70 -5.48 -31.41
C THR A 318 4.82 -5.41 -32.67
N HIS A 319 5.26 -6.12 -33.71
CA HIS A 319 4.76 -6.07 -35.11
C HIS A 319 3.56 -7.01 -35.32
N PRO A 320 2.62 -6.75 -36.26
CA PRO A 320 2.58 -5.67 -37.27
C PRO A 320 1.96 -4.36 -36.83
N THR A 321 1.14 -4.38 -35.79
CA THR A 321 0.39 -3.23 -35.31
C THR A 321 0.55 -3.17 -33.81
N ALA A 322 1.36 -2.22 -33.36
CA ALA A 322 1.60 -2.05 -31.94
C ALA A 322 0.32 -1.65 -31.21
N GLY A 323 0.25 -1.97 -29.93
CA GLY A 323 -0.96 -1.80 -29.16
C GLY A 323 -1.42 -0.36 -28.98
N ALA A 324 -2.63 -0.17 -28.48
CA ALA A 324 -3.23 1.16 -28.34
C ALA A 324 -4.28 1.23 -27.22
N TYR A 325 -4.85 2.43 -27.05
CA TYR A 325 -5.82 2.78 -26.02
C TYR A 325 -5.32 2.30 -24.66
N PRO A 326 -4.18 2.84 -24.20
CA PRO A 326 -3.67 2.47 -22.90
C PRO A 326 -4.63 2.97 -21.81
N SER A 327 -4.74 2.20 -20.74
CA SER A 327 -5.37 2.59 -19.50
C SER A 327 -4.48 2.19 -18.33
N MET A 328 -4.47 2.96 -17.26
CA MET A 328 -3.53 2.81 -16.17
C MET A 328 -4.22 2.86 -14.81
N VAL A 329 -3.74 2.06 -13.86
CA VAL A 329 -4.21 2.06 -12.47
C VAL A 329 -3.05 2.00 -11.48
N ASN A 330 -3.17 2.75 -10.38
CA ASN A 330 -2.22 2.69 -9.27
C ASN A 330 -2.31 1.35 -8.53
N LEU A 331 -1.15 0.74 -8.26
CA LEU A 331 -1.01 -0.49 -7.48
C LEU A 331 -0.68 -0.22 -6.02
N LYS A 332 -1.03 -1.16 -5.14
CA LYS A 332 -0.87 -0.99 -3.68
C LYS A 332 0.59 -0.83 -3.25
N ASP A 333 1.52 -1.37 -4.03
CA ASP A 333 2.97 -1.31 -3.78
C ASP A 333 3.65 -0.05 -4.38
N GLY A 334 2.85 0.95 -4.80
CA GLY A 334 3.35 2.18 -5.43
C GLY A 334 3.77 2.01 -6.88
N THR A 335 3.59 0.82 -7.47
CA THR A 335 3.79 0.60 -8.91
C THR A 335 2.52 0.95 -9.69
N VAL A 336 2.60 0.95 -11.02
CA VAL A 336 1.47 1.21 -11.91
C VAL A 336 1.30 0.03 -12.84
N LEU A 337 0.05 -0.38 -13.06
CA LEU A 337 -0.31 -1.31 -14.13
C LEU A 337 -0.81 -0.49 -15.32
N ILE A 338 -0.28 -0.77 -16.51
CA ILE A 338 -0.83 -0.29 -17.78
C ILE A 338 -1.42 -1.48 -18.55
N VAL A 339 -2.68 -1.34 -18.97
CA VAL A 339 -3.35 -2.25 -19.90
C VAL A 339 -3.49 -1.58 -21.26
N TYR A 340 -3.44 -2.36 -22.34
CA TYR A 340 -3.58 -1.89 -23.72
C TYR A 340 -3.99 -3.05 -24.62
N TYR A 341 -4.59 -2.79 -25.78
CA TYR A 341 -4.92 -3.87 -26.71
C TYR A 341 -3.92 -3.98 -27.84
N GLU A 342 -3.70 -5.20 -28.34
CA GLU A 342 -3.02 -5.46 -29.61
C GLU A 342 -3.99 -5.31 -30.77
N GLU A 343 -3.64 -4.48 -31.74
CA GLU A 343 -4.46 -4.27 -32.93
C GLU A 343 -4.18 -5.34 -33.98
N GLY A 344 -5.21 -5.84 -34.68
CA GLY A 344 -5.08 -6.78 -35.80
C GLY A 344 -5.65 -8.18 -35.54
N VAL A 345 -5.25 -9.16 -36.35
CA VAL A 345 -5.68 -10.56 -36.23
C VAL A 345 -5.03 -11.19 -35.00
N GLY A 346 -5.82 -11.81 -34.13
CA GLY A 346 -5.32 -12.33 -32.84
C GLY A 346 -5.17 -11.25 -31.77
N SER A 347 -5.86 -10.12 -31.96
CA SER A 347 -5.98 -9.02 -31.01
C SER A 347 -6.28 -9.52 -29.59
N ALA A 348 -5.60 -8.94 -28.61
CA ALA A 348 -5.66 -9.34 -27.22
C ALA A 348 -5.48 -8.14 -26.30
N ILE A 349 -5.98 -8.22 -25.07
CA ILE A 349 -5.69 -7.25 -24.02
C ILE A 349 -4.45 -7.68 -23.26
N ARG A 350 -3.43 -6.83 -23.26
CA ARG A 350 -2.14 -7.02 -22.60
C ARG A 350 -2.01 -6.09 -21.41
N ALA A 351 -1.18 -6.48 -20.45
CA ALA A 351 -0.86 -5.69 -19.27
C ALA A 351 0.64 -5.73 -18.97
N LYS A 352 1.18 -4.59 -18.53
CA LYS A 352 2.55 -4.46 -18.03
C LYS A 352 2.56 -3.68 -16.73
N ARG A 353 3.53 -3.99 -15.87
CA ARG A 353 3.73 -3.28 -14.59
C ARG A 353 5.02 -2.48 -14.65
N PHE A 354 5.02 -1.31 -14.03
CA PHE A 354 6.21 -0.47 -13.95
C PHE A 354 6.20 0.41 -12.71
N ARG A 355 7.37 0.91 -12.34
CA ARG A 355 7.55 1.88 -11.26
C ARG A 355 8.03 3.22 -11.83
N PRO A 356 7.28 4.32 -11.62
CA PRO A 356 7.74 5.65 -11.97
C PRO A 356 8.69 6.23 -10.92
N SER A 357 9.73 6.94 -11.36
CA SER A 357 10.62 7.74 -10.52
C SER A 357 11.03 9.03 -11.25
N ARG A 358 11.78 9.92 -10.59
CA ARG A 358 12.29 11.15 -11.23
C ARG A 358 13.35 10.85 -12.29
N GLU A 359 13.98 9.69 -12.21
CA GLU A 359 15.01 9.20 -13.12
C GLU A 359 14.40 8.49 -14.35
N GLY A 360 13.11 8.13 -14.32
CA GLY A 360 12.41 7.49 -15.44
C GLY A 360 11.40 6.44 -15.02
N ILE A 361 11.22 5.42 -15.86
CA ILE A 361 10.33 4.29 -15.62
C ILE A 361 11.15 3.00 -15.53
N GLU A 362 10.93 2.24 -14.45
CA GLU A 362 11.46 0.89 -14.28
C GLU A 362 10.37 -0.13 -14.65
N TRP A 363 10.57 -0.88 -15.74
CA TRP A 363 9.68 -1.97 -16.12
C TRP A 363 9.86 -3.19 -15.20
N LEU A 364 8.76 -3.78 -14.78
CA LEU A 364 8.75 -4.97 -13.92
C LEU A 364 8.40 -6.20 -14.76
N ALA A 365 9.13 -7.29 -14.56
CA ALA A 365 8.91 -8.55 -15.28
C ALA A 365 7.48 -9.09 -15.03
N PRO A 366 6.79 -9.61 -16.06
CA PRO A 366 5.61 -10.45 -15.89
C PRO A 366 5.94 -11.64 -15.02
N TYR A 367 5.00 -12.01 -14.18
CA TYR A 367 5.12 -13.20 -13.36
C TYR A 367 5.10 -14.44 -14.28
N ASP A 368 6.18 -15.20 -14.35
CA ASP A 368 6.41 -16.22 -15.39
C ASP A 368 5.62 -17.53 -15.20
N GLY A 369 4.76 -17.62 -14.18
CA GLY A 369 3.92 -18.79 -13.91
C GLY A 369 4.71 -20.08 -13.63
N THR A 370 6.04 -20.04 -13.50
CA THR A 370 6.86 -21.19 -13.09
C THR A 370 6.93 -21.35 -11.57
N GLU A 371 6.55 -20.33 -10.82
CA GLU A 371 5.97 -20.53 -9.49
C GLU A 371 4.54 -21.03 -9.64
N LYS A 372 4.39 -22.36 -9.69
CA LYS A 372 3.14 -22.99 -9.25
C LYS A 372 2.79 -22.35 -7.91
N GLN A 373 1.64 -21.68 -7.81
CA GLN A 373 1.01 -21.51 -6.49
C GLN A 373 0.99 -22.91 -5.85
N PRO A 374 1.63 -23.11 -4.69
CA PRO A 374 1.58 -24.39 -4.04
C PRO A 374 0.10 -24.67 -3.80
N LYS A 375 -0.37 -25.85 -4.23
CA LYS A 375 -1.53 -26.47 -3.57
C LYS A 375 -1.29 -26.30 -2.08
N ALA A 376 -2.26 -25.76 -1.35
CA ALA A 376 -2.16 -25.50 0.08
C ALA A 376 -1.58 -26.71 0.83
N GLN A 377 -0.28 -26.66 0.98
CA GLN A 377 0.65 -27.41 1.80
C GLN A 377 1.79 -26.41 2.03
N PRO A 378 2.32 -26.38 3.26
CA PRO A 378 2.95 -25.18 3.81
C PRO A 378 4.12 -24.72 2.93
N ALA A 379 4.03 -23.51 2.39
CA ALA A 379 5.13 -22.88 1.69
C ALA A 379 6.27 -22.65 2.69
N GLU A 380 7.46 -23.19 2.41
CA GLU A 380 8.68 -22.58 2.91
C GLU A 380 8.76 -21.18 2.28
N ALA A 381 8.53 -20.15 3.09
CA ALA A 381 8.56 -18.76 2.67
C ALA A 381 9.94 -18.42 2.05
N ALA A 382 9.95 -17.66 0.95
CA ALA A 382 11.18 -17.10 0.40
C ALA A 382 11.96 -16.38 1.50
N LYS A 383 13.19 -16.81 1.78
CA LYS A 383 13.97 -16.32 2.91
C LYS A 383 14.41 -14.87 2.66
N ARG A 384 14.02 -13.96 3.56
CA ARG A 384 14.36 -12.53 3.49
C ARG A 384 15.88 -12.32 3.65
N THR A 385 16.51 -11.60 2.72
CA THR A 385 17.95 -11.27 2.80
C THR A 385 18.23 -9.91 3.43
N LEU A 386 17.29 -8.95 3.31
CA LEU A 386 17.40 -7.60 3.86
C LEU A 386 16.09 -7.15 4.52
N SER A 387 16.19 -6.51 5.68
CA SER A 387 15.09 -5.82 6.35
C SER A 387 15.52 -4.42 6.80
N LEU A 388 14.53 -3.56 7.02
CA LEU A 388 14.68 -2.22 7.55
C LEU A 388 13.51 -1.94 8.48
N THR A 389 13.80 -1.50 9.69
CA THR A 389 12.86 -1.19 10.76
C THR A 389 13.21 0.17 11.34
N LEU A 390 12.20 1.05 11.41
CA LEU A 390 12.30 2.37 12.05
C LEU A 390 11.63 2.31 13.42
N ILE A 391 12.30 2.85 14.44
CA ILE A 391 11.77 2.87 15.81
C ILE A 391 11.83 4.32 16.34
N PRO A 392 10.67 4.93 16.63
CA PRO A 392 9.32 4.45 16.31
C PRO A 392 9.00 4.45 14.80
N PRO A 393 7.96 3.71 14.35
CA PRO A 393 7.48 3.80 12.98
C PRO A 393 6.96 5.20 12.67
N SER A 394 6.92 5.57 11.39
CA SER A 394 6.27 6.80 10.93
C SER A 394 4.77 6.88 11.34
N PRO A 395 4.19 8.07 11.57
CA PRO A 395 4.87 9.36 11.68
C PRO A 395 5.59 9.52 13.02
N VAL A 396 6.63 10.35 13.04
CA VAL A 396 7.38 10.75 14.23
C VAL A 396 7.38 12.26 14.38
N THR A 397 7.95 12.80 15.45
CA THR A 397 8.16 14.25 15.61
C THR A 397 9.60 14.62 15.32
N ASP A 398 9.88 15.90 15.14
CA ASP A 398 11.23 16.45 15.00
C ASP A 398 12.00 16.62 16.33
N MET A 399 11.44 16.06 17.41
CA MET A 399 11.93 16.18 18.78
C MET A 399 12.42 14.85 19.35
N ILE A 400 12.62 13.83 18.51
CA ILE A 400 13.13 12.52 18.92
C ILE A 400 14.39 12.13 18.13
N ASP A 401 15.09 11.14 18.65
CA ASP A 401 16.10 10.41 17.87
C ASP A 401 15.47 9.16 17.27
N LEU A 402 15.50 9.07 15.94
CA LEU A 402 15.02 7.89 15.21
C LEU A 402 16.08 6.79 15.25
N ASP A 403 15.68 5.60 15.67
CA ASP A 403 16.51 4.40 15.62
C ASP A 403 16.22 3.63 14.31
N ILE A 404 17.22 3.60 13.43
CA ILE A 404 17.20 2.99 12.12
C ILE A 404 17.96 1.67 12.21
N ARG A 405 17.24 0.56 11.99
CA ARG A 405 17.80 -0.78 12.10
C ARG A 405 17.62 -1.55 10.81
N ALA A 406 18.67 -2.18 10.33
CA ALA A 406 18.59 -3.16 9.26
C ALA A 406 19.13 -4.50 9.72
N ALA A 407 18.66 -5.56 9.08
CA ALA A 407 19.27 -6.86 9.21
C ALA A 407 19.57 -7.45 7.84
N VAL A 408 20.71 -8.13 7.77
CA VAL A 408 21.16 -8.90 6.61
C VAL A 408 21.30 -10.36 6.99
N TRP A 409 20.77 -11.25 6.17
CA TRP A 409 20.85 -12.70 6.40
C TRP A 409 21.74 -13.36 5.35
N ASN A 410 22.69 -14.16 5.82
CA ASN A 410 23.46 -15.05 4.98
C ASN A 410 22.81 -16.44 4.95
N HIS A 411 22.15 -16.74 3.83
CA HIS A 411 21.51 -18.05 3.61
C HIS A 411 22.42 -19.07 2.93
N GLY A 412 23.67 -18.70 2.64
CA GLY A 412 24.67 -19.57 2.02
C GLY A 412 25.44 -20.41 3.03
N ASP A 413 26.33 -21.24 2.49
CA ASP A 413 27.16 -22.20 3.24
C ASP A 413 28.56 -21.65 3.56
N GLU A 414 28.88 -20.43 3.12
CA GLU A 414 30.14 -19.73 3.36
C GLU A 414 29.89 -18.36 3.99
N ASP A 415 30.87 -17.83 4.72
CA ASP A 415 30.81 -16.50 5.32
C ASP A 415 30.71 -15.41 4.24
N GLU A 416 29.91 -14.37 4.50
CA GLU A 416 29.59 -13.32 3.54
C GLU A 416 29.81 -11.94 4.16
N HIS A 417 30.32 -11.00 3.37
CA HIS A 417 30.47 -9.61 3.78
C HIS A 417 29.41 -8.73 3.11
N PHE A 418 28.67 -7.99 3.94
CA PHE A 418 27.68 -7.03 3.50
C PHE A 418 28.15 -5.61 3.82
N GLU A 419 28.28 -4.76 2.80
CA GLU A 419 28.37 -3.31 2.97
C GLU A 419 26.96 -2.73 3.01
N VAL A 420 26.55 -2.22 4.17
CA VAL A 420 25.20 -1.70 4.42
C VAL A 420 25.26 -0.19 4.61
N ALA A 421 24.40 0.54 3.91
CA ALA A 421 24.32 2.00 4.01
C ALA A 421 22.87 2.49 4.13
N PHE A 422 22.66 3.46 5.00
CA PHE A 422 21.39 4.18 5.17
C PHE A 422 21.46 5.55 4.50
N TYR A 423 20.41 5.93 3.79
CA TYR A 423 20.28 7.25 3.16
C TYR A 423 18.92 7.88 3.46
N LEU A 424 18.88 9.21 3.47
CA LEU A 424 17.66 10.00 3.47
C LEU A 424 17.26 10.32 2.03
N ASP A 425 16.06 9.93 1.61
CA ASP A 425 15.41 10.23 0.31
C ASP A 425 16.08 9.72 -0.97
N ARG A 426 17.43 9.69 -1.09
CA ARG A 426 18.14 9.20 -2.29
C ARG A 426 19.57 8.71 -2.01
N GLU A 427 20.03 7.73 -2.80
CA GLU A 427 21.42 7.22 -2.78
C GLU A 427 22.39 8.29 -3.30
N SER A 428 22.99 9.08 -2.40
CA SER A 428 24.02 10.08 -2.73
C SER A 428 24.88 10.42 -1.51
N PRO A 429 26.09 10.97 -1.69
CA PRO A 429 26.96 11.35 -0.57
C PRO A 429 26.31 12.32 0.41
N ASP A 430 25.58 13.33 -0.11
CA ASP A 430 24.94 14.37 0.72
C ASP A 430 23.78 13.84 1.58
N ASN A 431 23.26 12.66 1.23
CA ASN A 431 22.11 12.05 1.90
C ASN A 431 22.50 10.79 2.68
N LEU A 432 23.78 10.45 2.77
CA LEU A 432 24.27 9.29 3.51
C LEU A 432 24.13 9.55 5.02
N LEU A 433 23.34 8.72 5.70
CA LEU A 433 23.16 8.76 7.15
C LEU A 433 24.20 7.89 7.86
N HIS A 434 24.43 6.67 7.35
CA HIS A 434 25.35 5.71 7.95
C HIS A 434 25.87 4.73 6.92
N ARG A 435 27.07 4.19 7.15
CA ARG A 435 27.62 3.08 6.38
C ARG A 435 28.46 2.19 7.27
N GLU A 436 28.27 0.88 7.14
CA GLU A 436 28.99 -0.13 7.91
C GLU A 436 29.14 -1.42 7.11
N THR A 437 30.23 -2.14 7.34
CA THR A 437 30.44 -3.48 6.77
C THR A 437 30.22 -4.52 7.85
N ALA A 438 29.31 -5.47 7.61
CA ALA A 438 29.04 -6.60 8.48
C ALA A 438 29.60 -7.89 7.88
N ALA A 439 30.38 -8.64 8.65
CA ALA A 439 30.72 -10.03 8.35
C ALA A 439 29.63 -10.94 8.92
N VAL A 440 29.03 -11.78 8.09
CA VAL A 440 27.87 -12.60 8.43
C VAL A 440 28.21 -14.05 8.15
N ALA A 441 28.31 -14.85 9.21
CA ALA A 441 28.64 -16.27 9.09
C ALA A 441 27.56 -17.04 8.33
N ALA A 442 27.95 -18.13 7.68
CA ALA A 442 27.03 -19.03 6.97
C ALA A 442 25.79 -19.40 7.82
N GLY A 443 24.60 -19.24 7.25
CA GLY A 443 23.33 -19.55 7.92
C GLY A 443 22.92 -18.61 9.06
N THR A 444 23.59 -17.46 9.24
CA THR A 444 23.31 -16.50 10.33
C THR A 444 22.82 -15.15 9.80
N ALA A 445 22.59 -14.21 10.73
CA ALA A 445 22.16 -12.85 10.42
C ALA A 445 22.96 -11.83 11.23
N ALA A 446 23.13 -10.62 10.69
CA ALA A 446 23.71 -9.48 11.40
C ALA A 446 22.76 -8.28 11.36
N GLY A 447 22.79 -7.49 12.43
CA GLY A 447 22.06 -6.24 12.55
C GLY A 447 22.99 -5.04 12.39
N ILE A 448 22.52 -4.01 11.70
CA ILE A 448 23.19 -2.72 11.53
C ILE A 448 22.27 -1.67 12.12
N PHE A 449 22.80 -0.81 13.00
CA PHE A 449 22.03 0.11 13.82
C PHE A 449 22.59 1.51 13.68
N HIS A 450 21.72 2.49 13.46
CA HIS A 450 22.09 3.88 13.42
C HIS A 450 21.03 4.74 14.09
N ARG A 451 21.48 5.72 14.87
CA ARG A 451 20.59 6.71 15.47
C ARG A 451 20.75 8.05 14.79
N CYS A 452 19.64 8.63 14.38
CA CYS A 452 19.61 9.90 13.67
C CYS A 452 18.62 10.87 14.36
N PRO A 453 19.06 12.05 14.81
CA PRO A 453 18.16 13.09 15.28
C PRO A 453 17.21 13.54 14.18
N THR A 454 15.92 13.61 14.47
CA THR A 454 14.89 14.05 13.49
C THR A 454 14.77 15.57 13.38
N LYS A 455 15.54 16.31 14.19
CA LYS A 455 15.52 17.77 14.24
C LYS A 455 15.88 18.36 12.88
N GLY A 456 15.00 19.22 12.36
CA GLY A 456 15.18 19.85 11.05
C GLY A 456 14.83 18.95 9.86
N MET A 457 14.31 17.74 10.10
CA MET A 457 13.82 16.83 9.07
C MET A 457 12.29 16.90 8.90
N SER A 458 11.65 18.01 9.26
CA SER A 458 10.19 18.14 9.16
C SER A 458 9.71 17.98 7.71
N GLY A 459 8.68 17.16 7.51
CA GLY A 459 8.16 16.84 6.19
C GLY A 459 8.08 15.34 5.93
N ASN A 460 7.87 14.98 4.67
CA ASN A 460 7.79 13.60 4.20
C ASN A 460 9.12 13.18 3.59
N HIS A 461 9.68 12.10 4.10
CA HIS A 461 10.96 11.54 3.73
C HIS A 461 10.88 10.03 3.53
N HIS A 462 11.96 9.43 3.03
CA HIS A 462 12.17 7.99 3.01
C HIS A 462 13.54 7.64 3.58
N ILE A 463 13.61 6.60 4.41
CA ILE A 463 14.88 5.98 4.78
C ILE A 463 15.15 4.84 3.81
N LEU A 464 16.24 4.93 3.06
CA LEU A 464 16.72 3.90 2.15
C LEU A 464 17.81 3.09 2.84
N CYS A 465 17.73 1.78 2.74
CA CYS A 465 18.81 0.87 3.13
C CYS A 465 19.28 0.10 1.91
N ILE A 466 20.59 0.14 1.67
CA ILE A 466 21.25 -0.54 0.56
C ILE A 466 22.31 -1.46 1.15
N ALA A 467 22.21 -2.77 0.86
CA ALA A 467 23.20 -3.76 1.26
C ALA A 467 23.86 -4.36 0.02
N LYS A 468 25.20 -4.37 -0.02
CA LYS A 468 26.00 -4.90 -1.13
C LYS A 468 26.84 -6.07 -0.66
N SER A 469 26.87 -7.15 -1.43
CA SER A 469 27.73 -8.31 -1.18
C SER A 469 28.21 -8.90 -2.50
N GLY A 470 29.51 -8.78 -2.74
CA GLY A 470 30.12 -9.10 -4.04
C GLY A 470 29.45 -8.30 -5.15
N THR A 471 28.83 -8.99 -6.11
CA THR A 471 28.07 -8.38 -7.22
C THR A 471 26.59 -8.15 -6.91
N ARG A 472 26.09 -8.66 -5.77
CA ARG A 472 24.67 -8.55 -5.38
C ARG A 472 24.43 -7.23 -4.66
N THR A 473 23.32 -6.57 -5.00
CA THR A 473 22.85 -5.38 -4.29
C THR A 473 21.39 -5.56 -3.91
N PHE A 474 21.09 -5.38 -2.63
CA PHE A 474 19.76 -5.43 -2.05
C PHE A 474 19.35 -4.01 -1.64
N ARG A 475 18.08 -3.64 -1.89
CA ARG A 475 17.54 -2.32 -1.55
C ARG A 475 16.19 -2.48 -0.85
N ILE A 476 15.97 -1.70 0.18
CA ILE A 476 14.68 -1.56 0.85
C ILE A 476 14.52 -0.11 1.30
N GLN A 477 13.28 0.36 1.38
CA GLN A 477 12.98 1.69 1.90
C GLN A 477 11.80 1.66 2.86
N GLN A 478 11.76 2.63 3.77
CA GLN A 478 10.65 2.86 4.69
C GLN A 478 10.24 4.34 4.65
N PRO A 479 8.94 4.67 4.54
CA PRO A 479 8.48 6.05 4.61
C PRO A 479 8.68 6.63 6.00
N LEU A 480 8.98 7.92 6.07
CA LEU A 480 9.20 8.68 7.29
C LEU A 480 8.53 10.06 7.19
N ALA A 481 7.40 10.23 7.86
CA ALA A 481 6.79 11.54 8.06
C ALA A 481 7.25 12.10 9.40
N VAL A 482 7.83 13.29 9.40
CA VAL A 482 8.32 13.99 10.60
C VAL A 482 7.48 15.23 10.83
N MET A 483 6.79 15.24 11.96
CA MET A 483 5.88 16.31 12.36
C MET A 483 6.62 17.36 13.20
N HIS A 484 6.37 18.64 12.91
CA HIS A 484 6.79 19.72 13.79
C HIS A 484 5.70 19.96 14.85
N THR A 485 5.89 19.44 16.06
CA THR A 485 4.92 19.59 17.17
C THR A 485 5.49 20.36 18.37
N GLY A 486 6.81 20.55 18.43
CA GLY A 486 7.50 21.13 19.59
C GLY A 486 7.59 20.18 20.78
N THR A 487 7.13 18.93 20.64
CA THR A 487 7.11 17.90 21.69
C THR A 487 7.52 16.54 21.13
N ARG A 488 7.93 15.58 21.98
CA ARG A 488 8.26 14.21 21.52
C ARG A 488 7.04 13.48 20.96
N SER A 489 5.87 13.75 21.54
CA SER A 489 4.61 13.14 21.14
C SER A 489 4.06 13.74 19.84
N THR A 490 3.51 12.87 18.99
CA THR A 490 2.69 13.25 17.84
C THR A 490 1.32 13.79 18.25
N ASN A 491 0.99 13.68 19.55
CA ASN A 491 -0.31 13.99 20.14
C ASN A 491 -1.45 13.20 19.51
N ARG A 492 -1.18 11.99 18.98
CA ARG A 492 -2.13 11.10 18.31
C ARG A 492 -1.98 9.67 18.83
N LEU A 493 -3.06 8.89 18.76
CA LEU A 493 -2.97 7.44 18.87
C LEU A 493 -2.36 6.88 17.58
N GLY A 494 -1.17 6.28 17.68
CA GLY A 494 -0.45 5.67 16.56
C GLY A 494 -0.73 4.18 16.39
N GLY A 495 -1.55 3.60 17.25
CA GLY A 495 -1.86 2.17 17.25
C GLY A 495 -2.54 1.72 18.53
N ALA A 496 -2.72 0.41 18.68
CA ALA A 496 -3.43 -0.16 19.81
C ALA A 496 -3.06 -1.62 20.08
N TRP A 497 -3.40 -2.07 21.29
CA TRP A 497 -3.52 -3.50 21.56
C TRP A 497 -4.74 -4.09 20.87
N VAL A 498 -4.62 -5.35 20.48
CA VAL A 498 -5.65 -6.15 19.82
C VAL A 498 -5.79 -7.46 20.58
N ASP A 499 -6.80 -7.55 21.44
CA ASP A 499 -7.20 -8.83 22.02
C ASP A 499 -7.95 -9.67 20.99
N LEU A 500 -7.50 -10.93 20.84
CA LEU A 500 -8.25 -11.94 20.09
C LEU A 500 -9.44 -12.47 20.92
N LEU A 501 -9.25 -12.56 22.24
CA LEU A 501 -10.27 -12.59 23.29
C LEU A 501 -9.67 -11.93 24.54
N HIS A 502 -10.51 -11.29 25.35
CA HIS A 502 -10.05 -10.64 26.57
C HIS A 502 -9.47 -11.65 27.56
N HIS A 503 -8.47 -11.23 28.33
CA HIS A 503 -7.80 -12.11 29.29
C HIS A 503 -8.60 -12.37 30.58
N ASN A 504 -9.62 -11.54 30.82
CA ASN A 504 -10.53 -11.63 31.95
C ASN A 504 -11.97 -11.58 31.44
N ALA A 505 -12.72 -12.68 31.64
CA ALA A 505 -14.07 -12.84 31.12
C ALA A 505 -15.08 -11.83 31.72
N SER A 506 -14.83 -11.34 32.95
CA SER A 506 -15.73 -10.35 33.57
C SER A 506 -15.56 -8.98 32.93
N THR A 507 -14.33 -8.57 32.64
CA THR A 507 -14.03 -7.26 32.05
C THR A 507 -14.35 -7.24 30.55
N GLY A 508 -14.08 -8.36 29.86
CA GLY A 508 -14.32 -8.55 28.42
C GLY A 508 -15.75 -8.92 28.03
N GLN A 509 -16.63 -9.18 29.02
CA GLN A 509 -18.03 -9.55 28.78
C GLN A 509 -18.76 -8.69 27.71
N PRO A 510 -18.56 -7.35 27.63
CA PRO A 510 -19.25 -6.53 26.63
C PRO A 510 -18.89 -6.82 25.17
N PHE A 511 -17.79 -7.53 24.90
CA PHE A 511 -17.27 -7.71 23.54
C PHE A 511 -16.72 -9.10 23.20
N ASP A 512 -16.35 -9.93 24.18
CA ASP A 512 -15.77 -11.27 23.94
C ASP A 512 -16.66 -12.19 23.09
N ALA A 513 -17.99 -12.11 23.29
CA ALA A 513 -18.93 -12.92 22.53
C ALA A 513 -18.93 -12.57 21.03
N GLU A 514 -18.65 -11.32 20.68
CA GLU A 514 -18.51 -10.90 19.28
C GLU A 514 -17.12 -11.21 18.73
N LEU A 515 -16.06 -10.99 19.53
CA LEU A 515 -14.69 -11.37 19.16
C LEU A 515 -14.58 -12.87 18.83
N ALA A 516 -15.21 -13.73 19.63
CA ALA A 516 -15.22 -15.17 19.39
C ALA A 516 -15.84 -15.57 18.04
N LYS A 517 -16.74 -14.74 17.49
CA LYS A 517 -17.44 -14.98 16.21
C LYS A 517 -16.74 -14.33 15.01
N MET A 518 -15.69 -13.54 15.23
CA MET A 518 -14.99 -12.88 14.13
C MET A 518 -14.27 -13.92 13.26
N THR A 519 -14.66 -13.96 11.99
CA THR A 519 -13.99 -14.76 10.96
C THR A 519 -12.78 -14.00 10.41
N ASP A 520 -12.05 -14.63 9.50
CA ASP A 520 -10.91 -14.01 8.81
C ASP A 520 -11.30 -12.65 8.20
N GLU A 521 -12.47 -12.53 7.57
CA GLU A 521 -12.89 -11.25 6.98
C GLU A 521 -13.09 -10.15 8.02
N GLN A 522 -13.71 -10.47 9.16
CA GLN A 522 -13.88 -9.48 10.24
C GLN A 522 -12.55 -9.06 10.87
N TRP A 523 -11.55 -9.94 10.92
CA TRP A 523 -10.20 -9.55 11.33
C TRP A 523 -9.55 -8.61 10.32
N ARG A 524 -9.76 -8.81 9.01
CA ARG A 524 -9.31 -7.85 7.98
C ARG A 524 -10.03 -6.51 8.09
N GLU A 525 -11.35 -6.52 8.32
CA GLU A 525 -12.13 -5.31 8.56
C GLU A 525 -11.58 -4.51 9.76
N LEU A 526 -11.20 -5.19 10.84
CA LEU A 526 -10.60 -4.56 12.02
C LEU A 526 -9.27 -3.88 11.68
N VAL A 527 -8.39 -4.58 10.95
CA VAL A 527 -7.10 -4.03 10.50
C VAL A 527 -7.32 -2.78 9.63
N ARG A 528 -8.25 -2.83 8.67
CA ARG A 528 -8.64 -1.67 7.86
C ARG A 528 -9.22 -0.53 8.69
N ALA A 529 -10.03 -0.84 9.70
CA ALA A 529 -10.63 0.15 10.58
C ALA A 529 -9.57 0.91 11.38
N MET A 530 -8.55 0.21 11.92
CA MET A 530 -7.41 0.83 12.59
C MET A 530 -6.61 1.74 11.65
N HIS A 531 -6.28 1.24 10.45
CA HIS A 531 -5.55 2.01 9.44
C HIS A 531 -6.26 3.32 9.06
N ALA A 532 -7.60 3.27 8.88
CA ALA A 532 -8.40 4.42 8.47
C ALA A 532 -8.44 5.58 9.49
N VAL A 533 -7.94 5.37 10.71
CA VAL A 533 -7.80 6.41 11.75
C VAL A 533 -6.35 6.60 12.19
N ASP A 534 -5.40 6.38 11.27
CA ASP A 534 -3.95 6.54 11.46
C ASP A 534 -3.34 5.69 12.60
N GLN A 535 -4.04 4.64 13.03
CA GLN A 535 -3.56 3.70 14.04
C GLN A 535 -2.85 2.51 13.38
N ASN A 536 -1.58 2.71 13.01
CA ASN A 536 -0.82 1.81 12.14
C ASN A 536 0.09 0.80 12.87
N ILE A 537 -0.01 0.72 14.21
CA ILE A 537 0.71 -0.26 15.03
C ILE A 537 -0.31 -1.14 15.76
N MET A 538 -0.19 -2.44 15.59
CA MET A 538 -1.03 -3.45 16.24
C MET A 538 -0.18 -4.27 17.20
N VAL A 539 -0.53 -4.28 18.48
CA VAL A 539 0.10 -5.14 19.48
C VAL A 539 -0.87 -6.26 19.79
N ILE A 540 -0.60 -7.48 19.33
CA ILE A 540 -1.46 -8.61 19.68
C ILE A 540 -1.20 -8.95 21.14
N THR A 541 -2.20 -8.82 22.02
CA THR A 541 -1.97 -8.97 23.46
C THR A 541 -1.47 -10.36 23.82
N PHE A 542 -2.19 -11.40 23.38
CA PHE A 542 -1.82 -12.80 23.62
C PHE A 542 -1.97 -13.61 22.33
N THR A 543 -0.89 -14.27 21.91
CA THR A 543 -0.95 -15.30 20.85
C THR A 543 -1.27 -16.68 21.42
N VAL A 544 -0.98 -16.88 22.71
CA VAL A 544 -1.33 -18.05 23.51
C VAL A 544 -1.84 -17.57 24.86
N ARG A 545 -3.03 -18.02 25.27
CA ARG A 545 -3.64 -17.65 26.55
C ARG A 545 -3.42 -18.73 27.61
N ASN A 546 -3.02 -18.31 28.80
CA ASN A 546 -2.98 -19.17 29.99
C ASN A 546 -3.28 -18.33 31.24
N TYR A 547 -4.50 -18.44 31.77
CA TYR A 547 -4.99 -17.57 32.84
C TYR A 547 -4.59 -18.05 34.24
N THR A 548 -3.29 -18.28 34.45
CA THR A 548 -2.70 -18.52 35.76
C THR A 548 -1.71 -17.40 36.11
N HIS A 549 -1.20 -17.39 37.34
CA HIS A 549 -0.30 -16.36 37.85
C HIS A 549 0.97 -16.99 38.41
N VAL A 550 2.06 -16.22 38.41
CA VAL A 550 3.30 -16.64 39.06
C VAL A 550 3.05 -17.15 40.49
N GLY A 551 3.62 -18.31 40.81
CA GLY A 551 3.48 -18.97 42.11
C GLY A 551 2.11 -19.62 42.36
N LYS A 552 1.20 -19.64 41.37
CA LYS A 552 -0.12 -20.28 41.44
C LYS A 552 -0.34 -21.32 40.34
N HIS A 553 0.74 -21.93 39.84
CA HIS A 553 0.70 -22.99 38.84
C HIS A 553 1.74 -24.07 39.13
N ASN A 554 1.54 -25.25 38.52
CA ASN A 554 2.44 -26.40 38.58
C ASN A 554 2.89 -26.84 37.17
N ILE A 555 3.08 -25.89 36.25
CA ILE A 555 3.36 -26.16 34.82
C ILE A 555 4.57 -27.09 34.62
N GLU A 556 5.57 -26.99 35.47
CA GLU A 556 6.79 -27.79 35.42
C GLU A 556 6.55 -29.28 35.70
N SER A 557 5.53 -29.62 36.50
CA SER A 557 5.17 -31.00 36.82
C SER A 557 3.94 -31.51 36.06
N GLU A 558 2.96 -30.64 35.79
CA GLU A 558 1.68 -31.01 35.17
C GLU A 558 1.66 -30.76 33.65
N GLY A 559 2.60 -29.96 33.14
CA GLY A 559 2.65 -29.54 31.74
C GLY A 559 1.93 -28.22 31.48
N TYR A 560 2.16 -27.64 30.30
CA TYR A 560 1.54 -26.39 29.88
C TYR A 560 0.20 -26.64 29.17
N HIS A 561 -0.88 -26.07 29.69
CA HIS A 561 -2.26 -26.26 29.19
C HIS A 561 -2.87 -24.99 28.58
N GLY A 562 -2.04 -24.02 28.20
CA GLY A 562 -2.50 -22.82 27.50
C GLY A 562 -3.12 -23.12 26.13
N GLN A 563 -3.87 -22.15 25.62
CA GLN A 563 -4.61 -22.26 24.36
C GLN A 563 -4.08 -21.25 23.34
N ALA A 564 -3.62 -21.73 22.19
CA ALA A 564 -3.15 -20.90 21.09
C ALA A 564 -4.30 -20.39 20.22
N TYR A 565 -4.18 -19.15 19.76
CA TYR A 565 -5.10 -18.58 18.77
C TYR A 565 -4.74 -19.02 17.34
N TYR A 566 -3.51 -19.47 17.12
CA TYR A 566 -2.98 -19.93 15.85
C TYR A 566 -2.68 -21.45 15.89
N PRO A 567 -2.42 -22.11 14.74
CA PRO A 567 -2.14 -23.55 14.71
C PRO A 567 -0.70 -23.84 15.15
N SER A 568 -0.40 -23.59 16.42
CA SER A 568 0.90 -23.87 17.06
C SER A 568 1.24 -25.36 17.02
N LYS A 569 2.52 -25.67 16.77
CA LYS A 569 3.12 -27.00 16.93
C LYS A 569 3.57 -27.24 18.37
N LEU A 570 3.89 -26.19 19.12
CA LEU A 570 4.29 -26.24 20.52
C LEU A 570 3.10 -26.41 21.48
N PHE A 571 1.94 -25.83 21.15
CA PHE A 571 0.77 -25.78 22.02
C PHE A 571 -0.46 -26.36 21.32
N SER A 572 -0.90 -27.55 21.76
CA SER A 572 -2.03 -28.26 21.15
C SER A 572 -3.40 -27.67 21.53
N GLY A 573 -3.49 -26.95 22.65
CA GLY A 573 -4.72 -26.28 23.06
C GLY A 573 -5.11 -25.19 22.07
N ARG A 574 -6.39 -25.11 21.69
CA ARG A 574 -6.91 -24.09 20.77
C ARG A 574 -7.97 -23.24 21.44
N ALA A 575 -7.88 -21.92 21.28
CA ALA A 575 -8.92 -21.02 21.73
C ALA A 575 -10.20 -21.22 20.89
N PRO A 576 -11.41 -21.17 21.49
CA PRO A 576 -12.66 -21.42 20.79
C PRO A 576 -13.15 -20.16 20.05
N ILE A 577 -12.43 -19.77 19.01
CA ILE A 577 -12.77 -18.64 18.13
C ILE A 577 -13.08 -19.12 16.72
N ALA A 578 -13.83 -18.34 15.95
CA ALA A 578 -14.26 -18.71 14.60
C ALA A 578 -13.10 -18.78 13.58
N SER A 579 -12.18 -17.81 13.63
CA SER A 579 -10.97 -17.83 12.79
C SER A 579 -9.99 -18.91 13.26
N LYS A 580 -9.48 -19.70 12.32
CA LYS A 580 -8.50 -20.77 12.62
C LYS A 580 -7.07 -20.26 12.76
N ASP A 581 -6.77 -19.10 12.20
CA ASP A 581 -5.46 -18.46 12.29
C ASP A 581 -5.60 -16.94 12.09
N PRO A 582 -6.13 -16.22 13.08
CA PRO A 582 -6.31 -14.78 12.98
C PRO A 582 -4.98 -14.04 12.87
N LEU A 583 -3.86 -14.61 13.35
CA LEU A 583 -2.53 -14.01 13.21
C LEU A 583 -2.13 -13.91 11.74
N LYS A 584 -2.22 -15.01 10.99
CA LYS A 584 -1.94 -15.01 9.55
C LYS A 584 -2.77 -13.96 8.81
N VAL A 585 -4.05 -13.83 9.19
CA VAL A 585 -4.98 -12.88 8.56
C VAL A 585 -4.58 -11.45 8.88
N ILE A 586 -4.28 -11.14 10.15
CA ILE A 586 -3.87 -9.81 10.59
C ILE A 586 -2.56 -9.41 9.92
N PHE A 587 -1.52 -10.26 9.95
CA PHE A 587 -0.25 -9.96 9.27
C PHE A 587 -0.44 -9.75 7.77
N SER A 588 -1.22 -10.60 7.10
CA SER A 588 -1.50 -10.47 5.68
C SER A 588 -2.19 -9.16 5.32
N GLU A 589 -3.16 -8.70 6.12
CA GLU A 589 -3.84 -7.43 5.87
C GLU A 589 -2.96 -6.24 6.26
N ALA A 590 -2.16 -6.36 7.33
CA ALA A 590 -1.21 -5.34 7.75
C ALA A 590 -0.11 -5.10 6.70
N ASP A 591 0.42 -6.17 6.10
CA ASP A 591 1.36 -6.08 4.97
C ASP A 591 0.78 -5.25 3.82
N ARG A 592 -0.50 -5.49 3.49
CA ARG A 592 -1.22 -4.82 2.40
C ARG A 592 -1.38 -3.31 2.65
N LEU A 593 -1.42 -2.89 3.92
CA LEU A 593 -1.65 -1.51 4.34
C LEU A 593 -0.37 -0.82 4.84
N GLY A 594 0.78 -1.50 4.84
CA GLY A 594 2.03 -0.97 5.38
C GLY A 594 2.01 -0.76 6.91
N MET A 595 1.19 -1.52 7.63
CA MET A 595 1.07 -1.45 9.09
C MET A 595 2.14 -2.31 9.79
N GLN A 596 2.29 -2.09 11.09
CA GLN A 596 3.25 -2.77 11.96
C GLN A 596 2.52 -3.67 12.95
N VAL A 597 2.96 -4.91 13.12
CA VAL A 597 2.36 -5.90 14.03
C VAL A 597 3.42 -6.45 14.97
N MET A 598 3.17 -6.31 16.27
CA MET A 598 3.95 -6.93 17.34
C MET A 598 3.15 -8.06 17.97
N PRO A 599 3.46 -9.33 17.68
CA PRO A 599 2.83 -10.43 18.39
C PRO A 599 3.27 -10.44 19.87
N GLY A 600 2.30 -10.52 20.76
CA GLY A 600 2.52 -10.88 22.14
C GLY A 600 3.07 -12.29 22.21
N VAL A 601 4.25 -12.48 22.80
CA VAL A 601 4.95 -13.75 22.96
C VAL A 601 4.25 -14.58 24.05
N GLY A 602 2.96 -14.88 23.82
CA GLY A 602 2.05 -15.64 24.66
C GLY A 602 2.11 -15.33 26.16
N CYS A 603 1.56 -16.23 26.99
CA CYS A 603 1.60 -16.11 28.44
C CYS A 603 1.98 -17.45 29.05
N TYR A 604 3.18 -17.56 29.62
CA TYR A 604 3.55 -18.71 30.46
C TYR A 604 2.66 -18.73 31.70
N ALA A 605 2.73 -17.63 32.48
CA ALA A 605 1.80 -17.27 33.54
C ALA A 605 1.85 -15.74 33.71
N MET A 606 0.77 -15.13 34.19
CA MET A 606 0.71 -13.70 34.42
C MET A 606 1.78 -13.28 35.45
N PHE A 607 2.50 -12.19 35.14
CA PHE A 607 3.58 -11.62 35.96
C PHE A 607 4.79 -12.54 36.16
N ASP A 608 4.98 -13.58 35.35
CA ASP A 608 6.04 -14.58 35.52
C ASP A 608 7.27 -14.35 34.64
N PHE A 609 8.41 -14.09 35.28
CA PHE A 609 9.72 -13.89 34.65
C PHE A 609 10.78 -14.90 35.14
N THR A 610 10.33 -16.05 35.67
CA THR A 610 11.24 -17.12 36.12
C THR A 610 12.06 -17.71 34.95
N PRO A 611 13.15 -18.45 35.24
CA PRO A 611 13.91 -19.15 34.19
C PRO A 611 13.04 -20.11 33.34
N ALA A 612 12.03 -20.75 33.94
CA ALA A 612 11.09 -21.60 33.21
C ALA A 612 10.24 -20.78 32.23
N SER A 613 9.75 -19.62 32.67
CA SER A 613 9.05 -18.66 31.81
C SER A 613 9.93 -18.19 30.65
N LEU A 614 11.20 -17.85 30.90
CA LEU A 614 12.15 -17.43 29.86
C LEU A 614 12.32 -18.49 28.76
N GLU A 615 12.58 -19.74 29.14
CA GLU A 615 12.75 -20.83 28.17
C GLU A 615 11.47 -21.12 27.39
N TRP A 616 10.30 -20.93 28.01
CA TRP A 616 9.02 -21.01 27.33
C TRP A 616 8.85 -19.89 26.30
N HIS A 617 9.15 -18.64 26.67
CA HIS A 617 9.04 -17.49 25.78
C HIS A 617 10.02 -17.57 24.60
N LYS A 618 11.26 -18.05 24.82
CA LYS A 618 12.23 -18.30 23.73
C LYS A 618 11.64 -19.27 22.68
N LYS A 619 11.02 -20.37 23.12
CA LYS A 619 10.38 -21.34 22.22
C LYS A 619 9.19 -20.73 21.47
N ALA A 620 8.31 -20.01 22.17
CA ALA A 620 7.15 -19.35 21.57
C ALA A 620 7.56 -18.29 20.54
N ALA A 621 8.55 -17.45 20.87
CA ALA A 621 9.09 -16.45 19.95
C ALA A 621 9.70 -17.10 18.70
N LYS A 622 10.48 -18.18 18.87
CA LYS A 622 11.03 -18.92 17.74
C LYS A 622 9.93 -19.44 16.80
N GLU A 623 8.90 -20.08 17.34
CA GLU A 623 7.79 -20.58 16.51
C GLU A 623 7.05 -19.45 15.79
N LEU A 624 6.74 -18.34 16.49
CA LEU A 624 6.11 -17.17 15.89
C LEU A 624 6.95 -16.58 14.75
N TRP A 625 8.28 -16.55 14.91
CA TRP A 625 9.19 -16.08 13.87
C TRP A 625 9.21 -17.02 12.68
N GLU A 626 9.32 -18.32 12.91
CA GLU A 626 9.29 -19.34 11.85
C GLU A 626 7.97 -19.32 11.08
N MET A 627 6.85 -19.07 11.76
CA MET A 627 5.53 -19.04 11.13
C MET A 627 5.20 -17.72 10.45
N TYR A 628 5.57 -16.58 11.05
CA TYR A 628 5.09 -15.25 10.64
C TYR A 628 6.18 -14.22 10.36
N GLY A 629 7.46 -14.51 10.65
CA GLY A 629 8.58 -13.56 10.48
C GLY A 629 8.86 -13.17 9.03
N HIS A 630 8.30 -13.90 8.07
CA HIS A 630 8.37 -13.57 6.65
C HIS A 630 7.50 -12.35 6.28
N HIS A 631 6.51 -11.98 7.10
CA HIS A 631 5.66 -10.82 6.87
C HIS A 631 6.46 -9.52 7.07
N PRO A 632 6.48 -8.60 6.08
CA PRO A 632 7.07 -7.27 6.23
C PRO A 632 6.55 -6.49 7.44
N SER A 633 5.27 -6.66 7.78
CA SER A 633 4.61 -6.05 8.94
C SER A 633 5.02 -6.65 10.27
N PHE A 634 5.77 -7.76 10.32
CA PHE A 634 6.34 -8.26 11.57
C PHE A 634 7.31 -7.23 12.13
N TYR A 635 6.86 -6.51 13.16
CA TYR A 635 7.56 -5.32 13.64
C TYR A 635 8.51 -5.64 14.78
N GLY A 636 8.11 -6.50 15.72
CA GLY A 636 8.88 -6.77 16.93
C GLY A 636 8.17 -7.73 17.87
N TRP A 637 8.64 -7.83 19.11
CA TRP A 637 8.13 -8.74 20.12
C TRP A 637 7.53 -7.98 21.29
N TYR A 638 6.30 -8.31 21.66
CA TYR A 638 5.71 -7.84 22.91
C TYR A 638 5.77 -8.96 23.95
N VAL A 639 6.42 -8.75 25.10
CA VAL A 639 6.39 -9.73 26.20
C VAL A 639 5.10 -9.49 26.99
N ALA A 640 4.11 -10.36 26.82
CA ALA A 640 2.75 -10.19 27.34
C ALA A 640 2.61 -10.53 28.86
N ALA A 641 3.64 -10.19 29.62
CA ALA A 641 3.63 -10.22 31.07
C ALA A 641 3.67 -8.78 31.58
N GLU A 642 2.50 -8.15 31.71
CA GLU A 642 2.39 -6.85 32.35
C GLU A 642 3.09 -6.87 33.71
N ILE A 643 3.63 -5.74 34.16
CA ILE A 643 4.26 -5.64 35.48
C ILE A 643 3.96 -4.31 36.15
N ALA A 644 3.94 -4.27 37.48
CA ALA A 644 3.83 -3.01 38.20
C ALA A 644 5.12 -2.19 38.10
N GLY A 645 5.01 -0.87 38.24
CA GLY A 645 6.16 0.06 38.15
C GLY A 645 7.23 -0.17 39.21
N ASN A 646 6.91 -0.81 40.33
CA ASN A 646 7.93 -1.23 41.31
C ASN A 646 8.75 -2.47 40.89
N LEU A 647 8.47 -3.04 39.70
CA LEU A 647 9.11 -4.22 39.11
C LEU A 647 9.05 -5.48 39.99
N GLY A 648 8.04 -5.58 40.85
CA GLY A 648 7.81 -6.75 41.71
C GLY A 648 7.92 -6.45 43.20
N ALA A 649 7.51 -7.45 44.00
CA ALA A 649 7.34 -7.31 45.45
C ALA A 649 8.67 -7.30 46.23
N ASP A 650 9.71 -7.92 45.69
CA ASP A 650 11.01 -8.07 46.33
C ASP A 650 12.16 -8.09 45.30
N ASP A 651 13.38 -8.08 45.83
CA ASP A 651 14.60 -8.07 45.04
C ASP A 651 14.82 -9.33 44.19
N ARG A 652 14.27 -10.47 44.61
CA ARG A 652 14.34 -11.69 43.79
C ARG A 652 13.49 -11.52 42.54
N ARG A 653 12.24 -11.06 42.69
CA ARG A 653 11.33 -10.82 41.55
C ARG A 653 11.88 -9.77 40.59
N ARG A 654 12.49 -8.70 41.11
CA ARG A 654 13.13 -7.66 40.28
C ARG A 654 14.32 -8.21 39.48
N ARG A 655 15.16 -9.06 40.10
CA ARG A 655 16.27 -9.74 39.40
C ARG A 655 15.77 -10.66 38.30
N GLU A 656 14.72 -11.43 38.55
CA GLU A 656 14.14 -12.35 37.55
C GLU A 656 13.72 -11.59 36.27
N ILE A 657 13.14 -10.39 36.39
CA ILE A 657 12.78 -9.56 35.22
C ILE A 657 14.03 -9.08 34.46
N VAL A 658 15.04 -8.57 35.18
CA VAL A 658 16.29 -8.12 34.55
C VAL A 658 16.97 -9.28 33.82
N ASP A 659 17.09 -10.44 34.47
CA ASP A 659 17.71 -11.64 33.92
C ASP A 659 16.93 -12.15 32.69
N PHE A 660 15.60 -12.11 32.74
CA PHE A 660 14.73 -12.46 31.61
C PHE A 660 15.08 -11.62 30.37
N PHE A 661 15.06 -10.29 30.46
CA PHE A 661 15.32 -9.44 29.29
C PHE A 661 16.77 -9.45 28.85
N ARG A 662 17.72 -9.58 29.79
CA ARG A 662 19.14 -9.74 29.49
C ARG A 662 19.42 -10.93 28.59
N GLU A 663 18.67 -12.01 28.73
CA GLU A 663 18.81 -13.21 27.90
C GLU A 663 17.85 -13.25 26.71
N PHE A 664 16.61 -12.79 26.88
CA PHE A 664 15.58 -12.88 25.86
C PHE A 664 15.88 -11.96 24.66
N ARG A 665 16.32 -10.73 24.90
CA ARG A 665 16.60 -9.77 23.82
C ARG A 665 17.71 -10.25 22.88
N PRO A 666 18.90 -10.68 23.35
CA PRO A 666 19.91 -11.27 22.47
C PRO A 666 19.40 -12.50 21.70
N TYR A 667 18.58 -13.34 22.34
CA TYR A 667 18.01 -14.53 21.68
C TYR A 667 17.14 -14.15 20.48
N VAL A 668 16.17 -13.26 20.65
CA VAL A 668 15.30 -12.87 19.53
C VAL A 668 16.03 -12.02 18.49
N ARG A 669 17.07 -11.29 18.86
CA ARG A 669 17.96 -10.59 17.91
C ARG A 669 18.77 -11.53 17.05
N ALA A 670 19.13 -12.72 17.54
CA ALA A 670 19.74 -13.74 16.70
C ALA A 670 18.78 -14.27 15.61
N LEU A 671 17.47 -14.20 15.86
CA LEU A 671 16.43 -14.56 14.88
C LEU A 671 16.14 -13.41 13.90
N ALA A 672 15.95 -12.21 14.46
CA ALA A 672 15.53 -11.01 13.75
C ALA A 672 16.27 -9.77 14.29
N PRO A 673 17.50 -9.48 13.81
CA PRO A 673 18.39 -8.49 14.43
C PRO A 673 17.84 -7.07 14.50
N ASP A 674 17.00 -6.67 13.54
CA ASP A 674 16.46 -5.31 13.44
C ASP A 674 15.17 -5.09 14.26
N LYS A 675 14.59 -6.14 14.83
CA LYS A 675 13.26 -6.10 15.47
C LYS A 675 13.37 -5.78 16.97
N PRO A 676 12.59 -4.82 17.51
CA PRO A 676 12.63 -4.47 18.92
C PRO A 676 11.85 -5.44 19.82
N VAL A 677 12.20 -5.43 21.10
CA VAL A 677 11.42 -6.06 22.18
C VAL A 677 10.79 -4.99 23.07
N MET A 678 9.51 -5.16 23.38
CA MET A 678 8.71 -4.24 24.19
C MET A 678 8.17 -4.92 25.46
N LEU A 679 8.17 -4.16 26.56
CA LEU A 679 7.53 -4.49 27.84
C LEU A 679 6.55 -3.38 28.23
N ALA A 680 5.37 -3.78 28.71
CA ALA A 680 4.39 -2.86 29.30
C ALA A 680 4.41 -2.96 30.83
N SER A 681 4.58 -1.82 31.50
CA SER A 681 4.47 -1.71 32.96
C SER A 681 3.43 -0.65 33.34
N ASN A 682 2.87 -0.64 34.55
CA ASN A 682 2.24 0.60 35.02
C ASN A 682 3.28 1.56 35.62
N PRO A 683 2.99 2.86 35.80
CA PRO A 683 3.91 3.82 36.41
C PRO A 683 3.81 3.85 37.94
N PHE A 684 3.16 2.86 38.57
CA PHE A 684 2.88 2.93 40.00
C PHE A 684 4.11 2.55 40.82
N ARG A 685 4.44 3.37 41.82
CA ARG A 685 5.51 3.14 42.79
C ARG A 685 6.86 2.88 42.13
N ILE A 686 7.18 3.59 41.04
CA ILE A 686 8.45 3.48 40.31
C ILE A 686 9.64 3.64 41.25
N GLU A 687 9.55 4.56 42.21
CA GLU A 687 10.60 4.81 43.20
C GLU A 687 10.92 3.57 44.07
N GLN A 688 9.97 2.64 44.22
CA GLN A 688 10.16 1.39 44.95
C GLN A 688 10.87 0.31 44.12
N ALA A 689 11.15 0.56 42.84
CA ALA A 689 11.94 -0.35 42.02
C ALA A 689 13.41 -0.43 42.48
N GLY A 690 13.90 0.52 43.30
CA GLY A 690 15.19 0.40 43.98
C GLY A 690 16.40 0.30 43.04
N GLY A 691 16.42 1.08 41.96
CA GLY A 691 17.52 1.11 40.99
C GLY A 691 17.53 -0.05 39.99
N TYR A 692 16.42 -0.80 39.87
CA TYR A 692 16.33 -1.91 38.92
C TYR A 692 15.92 -1.49 37.50
N TYR A 693 15.37 -0.29 37.30
CA TYR A 693 15.13 0.23 35.95
C TYR A 693 16.45 0.41 35.19
N GLU A 694 17.48 0.96 35.84
CA GLU A 694 18.83 1.17 35.31
C GLU A 694 19.52 -0.15 34.95
N LYS A 695 19.08 -1.26 35.56
CA LYS A 695 19.55 -2.61 35.22
C LYS A 695 18.73 -3.27 34.11
N LEU A 696 17.43 -2.96 34.05
CA LEU A 696 16.48 -3.55 33.10
C LEU A 696 16.56 -2.89 31.73
N LEU A 697 16.50 -1.56 31.68
CA LEU A 697 16.32 -0.79 30.45
C LEU A 697 17.43 -0.99 29.41
N PRO A 698 18.72 -1.20 29.77
CA PRO A 698 19.76 -1.55 28.78
C PRO A 698 19.49 -2.85 28.01
N HIS A 699 18.59 -3.69 28.52
CA HIS A 699 18.19 -4.97 27.93
C HIS A 699 16.80 -4.93 27.27
N LEU A 700 16.20 -3.74 27.12
CA LEU A 700 14.87 -3.54 26.57
C LEU A 700 14.90 -2.46 25.48
N ASP A 701 14.26 -2.70 24.33
CA ASP A 701 14.24 -1.69 23.27
C ASP A 701 13.13 -0.65 23.50
N ILE A 702 11.97 -1.05 24.00
CA ILE A 702 10.81 -0.17 24.20
C ILE A 702 10.18 -0.46 25.57
N LEU A 703 10.08 0.57 26.41
CA LEU A 703 9.21 0.57 27.60
C LEU A 703 7.90 1.28 27.23
N CYS A 704 6.76 0.62 27.45
CA CYS A 704 5.45 1.14 27.05
C CYS A 704 4.45 1.15 28.22
N PRO A 705 4.58 2.11 29.17
CA PRO A 705 3.78 2.11 30.38
C PRO A 705 2.30 2.45 30.20
N PHE A 706 1.43 1.87 31.04
CA PHE A 706 -0.02 2.07 31.06
C PHE A 706 -0.57 2.65 32.37
N GLY A 707 -1.73 3.31 32.32
CA GLY A 707 -2.49 3.66 33.54
C GLY A 707 -2.13 4.99 34.21
N PHE A 708 -1.49 5.92 33.50
CA PHE A 708 -1.15 7.27 34.03
C PHE A 708 -2.35 8.09 34.52
N HIS A 709 -3.54 7.90 33.95
CA HIS A 709 -4.72 8.68 34.32
C HIS A 709 -5.31 8.28 35.69
N ARG A 710 -4.81 7.20 36.31
CA ARG A 710 -5.32 6.61 37.55
C ARG A 710 -4.23 6.33 38.57
N MET A 711 -3.27 7.25 38.70
CA MET A 711 -2.20 7.17 39.69
C MET A 711 -2.75 6.91 41.11
N PRO A 712 -2.14 6.01 41.90
CA PRO A 712 -2.58 5.75 43.26
C PRO A 712 -2.45 6.98 44.16
N PRO A 713 -3.36 7.19 45.13
CA PRO A 713 -3.21 8.25 46.12
C PRO A 713 -1.90 8.12 46.90
N GLY A 714 -1.15 9.22 47.01
CA GLY A 714 0.15 9.26 47.71
C GLY A 714 1.33 8.75 46.90
N ASP A 715 1.14 8.43 45.62
CA ASP A 715 2.20 8.15 44.64
C ASP A 715 2.56 9.43 43.85
N LEU A 716 3.50 9.33 42.91
CA LEU A 716 3.81 10.41 41.96
C LEU A 716 2.56 10.80 41.15
N THR A 717 2.51 12.06 40.68
CA THR A 717 1.56 12.42 39.62
C THR A 717 1.91 11.69 38.32
N GLY A 718 0.95 11.62 37.38
CA GLY A 718 1.18 10.94 36.11
C GLY A 718 2.33 11.59 35.33
N GLU A 719 2.40 12.92 35.36
CA GLU A 719 3.39 13.75 34.70
C GLU A 719 4.78 13.59 35.32
N GLU A 720 4.88 13.56 36.66
CA GLU A 720 6.14 13.28 37.36
C GLU A 720 6.65 11.87 37.05
N ALA A 721 5.76 10.88 37.07
CA ALA A 721 6.11 9.51 36.70
C ALA A 721 6.55 9.40 35.23
N ALA A 722 5.87 10.07 34.31
CA ALA A 722 6.23 10.09 32.90
C ALA A 722 7.60 10.75 32.68
N ALA A 723 7.89 11.86 33.37
CA ALA A 723 9.18 12.53 33.32
C ALA A 723 10.32 11.66 33.88
N LEU A 724 10.07 10.96 34.99
CA LEU A 724 11.03 10.02 35.58
C LEU A 724 11.34 8.85 34.63
N LEU A 725 10.31 8.22 34.05
CA LEU A 725 10.50 7.14 33.09
C LEU A 725 11.21 7.63 31.83
N GLN A 726 10.91 8.83 31.35
CA GLN A 726 11.62 9.41 30.20
C GLN A 726 13.11 9.55 30.50
N LYS A 727 13.46 10.12 31.66
CA LYS A 727 14.86 10.25 32.06
C LYS A 727 15.55 8.88 32.10
N LEU A 728 14.94 7.88 32.73
CA LEU A 728 15.49 6.52 32.83
C LEU A 728 15.70 5.88 31.45
N CYS A 729 14.74 6.07 30.54
CA CYS A 729 14.79 5.58 29.17
C CYS A 729 15.89 6.28 28.36
N ASP A 730 15.96 7.62 28.41
CA ASP A 730 16.99 8.42 27.73
C ASP A 730 18.40 8.03 28.23
N ASP A 731 18.59 7.84 29.54
CA ASP A 731 19.87 7.43 30.15
C ASP A 731 20.31 6.01 29.76
N SER A 732 19.36 5.12 29.41
CA SER A 732 19.61 3.70 29.14
C SER A 732 19.49 3.33 27.66
N ASP A 733 19.28 4.32 26.80
CA ASP A 733 18.98 4.15 25.39
C ASP A 733 17.75 3.25 25.08
N CYS A 734 16.75 3.32 25.94
CA CYS A 734 15.46 2.66 25.75
C CYS A 734 14.44 3.66 25.19
N ARG A 735 13.57 3.22 24.29
CA ARG A 735 12.51 4.08 23.74
C ARG A 735 11.33 4.12 24.71
N LEU A 736 10.75 5.29 24.91
CA LEU A 736 9.58 5.48 25.78
C LEU A 736 8.32 5.68 24.95
N TRP A 737 7.42 4.70 24.98
CA TRP A 737 6.09 4.73 24.38
C TRP A 737 5.02 4.76 25.48
N MET A 738 3.77 5.02 25.14
CA MET A 738 2.66 4.98 26.09
C MET A 738 1.62 3.96 25.66
N ASP A 739 1.11 3.21 26.63
CA ASP A 739 -0.14 2.47 26.51
C ASP A 739 -1.26 3.26 27.20
N MET A 740 -2.00 4.04 26.43
CA MET A 740 -3.12 4.82 26.95
C MET A 740 -4.34 3.94 27.17
N GLU A 741 -4.82 3.84 28.40
CA GLU A 741 -6.05 3.10 28.67
C GLU A 741 -7.26 3.86 28.08
N SER A 742 -7.87 3.25 27.05
CA SER A 742 -9.02 3.79 26.32
C SER A 742 -10.37 3.35 26.89
N PHE A 743 -10.36 2.76 28.09
CA PHE A 743 -11.52 2.22 28.76
C PHE A 743 -11.78 2.89 30.12
N VAL A 744 -13.01 2.75 30.60
CA VAL A 744 -13.40 2.99 31.98
C VAL A 744 -14.06 1.74 32.56
N HIS A 745 -13.87 1.52 33.85
CA HIS A 745 -14.60 0.47 34.57
C HIS A 745 -15.98 0.98 34.97
N ARG A 746 -17.04 0.39 34.41
CA ARG A 746 -18.40 0.56 34.94
C ARG A 746 -18.78 -0.64 35.80
N ASP A 747 -19.58 -0.39 36.82
CA ASP A 747 -20.01 -1.38 37.83
C ASP A 747 -18.84 -2.09 38.52
N GLY A 748 -17.67 -1.42 38.58
CA GLY A 748 -16.44 -1.91 39.19
C GLY A 748 -15.81 -3.13 38.53
N LYS A 749 -16.30 -3.58 37.35
CA LYS A 749 -15.86 -4.85 36.74
C LYS A 749 -15.76 -4.88 35.23
N LYS A 750 -16.57 -4.10 34.49
CA LYS A 750 -16.65 -4.22 33.02
C LYS A 750 -15.96 -3.05 32.33
N GLN A 751 -15.25 -3.33 31.25
CA GLN A 751 -14.60 -2.28 30.46
C GLN A 751 -15.54 -1.73 29.40
N TYR A 752 -15.66 -0.40 29.37
CA TYR A 752 -16.41 0.33 28.36
C TYR A 752 -15.53 1.43 27.76
N PRO A 753 -15.79 1.85 26.51
CA PRO A 753 -15.07 2.97 25.90
C PRO A 753 -15.06 4.20 26.81
N ARG A 754 -13.87 4.75 27.06
CA ARG A 754 -13.70 6.02 27.76
C ARG A 754 -14.18 7.17 26.84
N PRO A 755 -14.80 8.22 27.38
CA PRO A 755 -15.14 9.40 26.58
C PRO A 755 -13.90 9.99 25.90
N ILE A 756 -14.08 10.50 24.67
CA ILE A 756 -12.99 11.02 23.84
C ILE A 756 -12.24 12.15 24.55
N GLU A 757 -12.94 12.98 25.31
CA GLU A 757 -12.37 14.12 26.04
C GLU A 757 -11.27 13.69 27.00
N GLY A 758 -11.42 12.52 27.63
CA GLY A 758 -10.40 11.97 28.52
C GLY A 758 -9.15 11.51 27.77
N LEU A 759 -9.29 10.98 26.56
CA LEU A 759 -8.14 10.61 25.73
C LEU A 759 -7.43 11.86 25.22
N LEU A 760 -8.18 12.87 24.78
CA LEU A 760 -7.60 14.13 24.31
C LEU A 760 -6.92 14.92 25.44
N ASP A 761 -7.43 14.84 26.67
CA ASP A 761 -6.76 15.40 27.84
C ASP A 761 -5.41 14.73 28.10
N ASP A 762 -5.38 13.40 28.13
CA ASP A 762 -4.13 12.65 28.32
C ASP A 762 -3.13 12.92 27.17
N LEU A 763 -3.57 12.99 25.91
CA LEU A 763 -2.71 13.34 24.77
C LEU A 763 -2.06 14.72 24.93
N ARG A 764 -2.73 15.69 25.56
CA ARG A 764 -2.18 17.03 25.84
C ARG A 764 -1.24 17.06 27.04
N ARG A 765 -1.52 16.23 28.06
CA ARG A 765 -0.73 16.15 29.29
C ARG A 765 0.59 15.42 29.10
N PHE A 766 0.59 14.40 28.23
CA PHE A 766 1.71 13.47 28.05
C PHE A 766 2.47 13.72 26.73
N THR A 767 3.24 14.80 26.71
CA THR A 767 3.95 15.28 25.51
C THR A 767 5.32 14.64 25.28
N ASN A 768 5.80 13.82 26.23
CA ASN A 768 7.15 13.27 26.25
C ASN A 768 7.31 11.88 25.63
N PHE A 769 6.21 11.20 25.29
CA PHE A 769 6.26 9.88 24.66
C PHE A 769 6.56 9.98 23.18
N GLU A 770 7.41 9.09 22.66
CA GLU A 770 7.74 9.08 21.22
C GLU A 770 6.61 8.48 20.37
N LYS A 771 5.79 7.62 20.98
CA LYS A 771 4.61 7.03 20.39
C LYS A 771 3.57 6.74 21.48
N ILE A 772 2.30 7.00 21.18
CA ILE A 772 1.19 6.68 22.07
C ILE A 772 0.32 5.64 21.37
N LEU A 773 0.20 4.47 21.98
CA LEU A 773 -0.74 3.42 21.64
C LEU A 773 -1.88 3.43 22.66
N HIS A 774 -2.90 2.59 22.48
CA HIS A 774 -3.94 2.43 23.49
C HIS A 774 -4.36 0.97 23.72
N TYR A 775 -4.62 0.62 24.97
CA TYR A 775 -5.34 -0.60 25.35
C TYR A 775 -6.83 -0.28 25.41
N GLN A 776 -7.66 -0.80 24.51
CA GLN A 776 -7.34 -1.60 23.32
C GLN A 776 -8.27 -1.20 22.18
N PHE A 777 -8.03 -1.62 20.94
CA PHE A 777 -8.93 -1.29 19.83
C PHE A 777 -10.22 -2.13 19.83
N PRO A 778 -10.18 -3.47 19.78
CA PRO A 778 -11.39 -4.27 19.81
C PRO A 778 -12.15 -4.05 21.13
N GLY A 779 -13.45 -3.79 21.06
CA GLY A 779 -14.27 -3.50 22.24
C GLY A 779 -14.32 -2.02 22.63
N MET A 780 -13.28 -1.22 22.34
CA MET A 780 -13.28 0.23 22.62
C MET A 780 -13.55 1.08 21.39
N MET A 781 -13.08 0.64 20.22
CA MET A 781 -13.30 1.31 18.93
C MET A 781 -13.78 0.28 17.89
N SER A 782 -14.83 0.62 17.16
CA SER A 782 -15.32 -0.20 16.03
C SER A 782 -15.78 0.71 14.92
N SER A 783 -15.29 0.51 13.70
CA SER A 783 -15.78 1.29 12.57
C SER A 783 -17.25 0.94 12.28
N PRO A 784 -18.10 1.92 11.93
CA PRO A 784 -19.46 1.64 11.51
C PRO A 784 -19.53 0.74 10.26
N ALA A 785 -18.45 0.68 9.47
CA ALA A 785 -18.34 -0.17 8.29
C ALA A 785 -18.02 -1.64 8.62
N MET A 786 -17.62 -1.96 9.86
CA MET A 786 -17.38 -3.34 10.26
C MET A 786 -18.69 -4.10 10.38
N SER A 787 -18.72 -5.31 9.83
CA SER A 787 -19.87 -6.21 9.88
C SER A 787 -20.11 -6.77 11.28
N ARG A 788 -19.09 -6.77 12.15
CA ARG A 788 -19.20 -6.99 13.60
C ARG A 788 -18.55 -5.84 14.35
N GLN A 789 -19.19 -5.37 15.40
CA GLN A 789 -18.75 -4.21 16.18
C GLN A 789 -18.60 -4.61 17.66
N PRO A 790 -17.50 -5.26 18.05
CA PRO A 790 -17.25 -5.59 19.45
C PRO A 790 -17.33 -4.34 20.33
N GLY A 791 -18.11 -4.39 21.41
CA GLY A 791 -18.39 -3.23 22.28
C GLY A 791 -19.61 -2.40 21.84
N GLY A 792 -20.19 -2.71 20.68
CA GLY A 792 -21.46 -2.17 20.22
C GLY A 792 -21.47 -0.66 19.96
N PRO A 793 -22.62 0.01 20.10
CA PRO A 793 -22.77 1.43 19.77
C PRO A 793 -21.78 2.36 20.50
N ALA A 794 -21.34 2.01 21.71
CA ALA A 794 -20.37 2.80 22.46
C ALA A 794 -18.99 2.79 21.80
N SER A 795 -18.55 1.64 21.27
CA SER A 795 -17.25 1.55 20.59
C SER A 795 -17.28 2.25 19.23
N VAL A 796 -18.41 2.17 18.53
CA VAL A 796 -18.64 2.95 17.30
C VAL A 796 -18.62 4.45 17.57
N LYS A 797 -19.22 4.88 18.67
CA LYS A 797 -19.19 6.30 19.08
C LYS A 797 -17.76 6.78 19.28
N LEU A 798 -16.94 6.07 20.07
CA LEU A 798 -15.56 6.48 20.33
C LEU A 798 -14.71 6.49 19.05
N TYR A 799 -14.89 5.50 18.17
CA TYR A 799 -14.22 5.49 16.86
C TYR A 799 -14.55 6.75 16.04
N LEU A 800 -15.84 7.09 15.91
CA LEU A 800 -16.28 8.25 15.16
C LEU A 800 -15.86 9.58 15.81
N ASP A 801 -15.86 9.66 17.14
CA ASP A 801 -15.36 10.82 17.88
C ASP A 801 -13.87 11.05 17.62
N TYR A 802 -13.06 9.99 17.72
CA TYR A 802 -11.62 10.07 17.42
C TYR A 802 -11.38 10.42 15.95
N GLN A 803 -12.11 9.80 15.02
CA GLN A 803 -12.01 10.11 13.58
C GLN A 803 -12.33 11.59 13.30
N ARG A 804 -13.40 12.14 13.88
CA ARG A 804 -13.74 13.57 13.74
C ARG A 804 -12.64 14.49 14.25
N TRP A 805 -12.09 14.18 15.43
CA TRP A 805 -11.00 14.95 15.99
C TRP A 805 -9.74 14.86 15.11
N LEU A 806 -9.39 13.67 14.63
CA LEU A 806 -8.27 13.43 13.72
C LEU A 806 -8.46 14.20 12.39
N ASN A 807 -9.68 14.28 11.87
CA ASN A 807 -10.00 15.09 10.69
C ASN A 807 -9.73 16.57 10.93
N THR A 808 -10.07 17.06 12.12
CA THR A 808 -9.90 18.47 12.50
C THR A 808 -8.41 18.85 12.51
N ILE A 809 -7.58 18.09 13.22
CA ILE A 809 -6.14 18.41 13.35
C ILE A 809 -5.34 18.20 12.05
N ASN A 810 -5.85 17.38 11.12
CA ASN A 810 -5.23 17.22 9.80
C ASN A 810 -5.66 18.35 8.83
N GLY A 811 -6.84 18.96 9.03
CA GLY A 811 -7.28 20.13 8.26
C GLY A 811 -6.51 21.40 8.59
N ASP A 812 -6.05 21.53 9.84
CA ASP A 812 -5.32 22.71 10.34
C ASP A 812 -3.79 22.67 10.05
N GLN A 813 -3.26 21.59 9.48
CA GLN A 813 -1.85 21.48 9.10
C GLN A 813 -1.67 21.47 7.56
N PRO A 814 -1.42 22.65 6.93
CA PRO A 814 -1.11 22.72 5.52
C PRO A 814 0.28 22.12 5.29
N GLY A 815 0.35 20.81 4.98
CA GLY A 815 1.59 20.09 4.74
C GLY A 815 1.55 18.58 5.02
N LEU A 816 0.56 18.11 5.76
CA LEU A 816 0.29 16.68 5.96
C LEU A 816 -1.05 16.34 5.29
N THR A 817 -1.08 16.48 3.96
CA THR A 817 -2.24 16.05 3.16
C THR A 817 -2.43 14.55 3.34
N ARG A 818 -3.59 14.19 3.92
CA ARG A 818 -4.12 12.84 3.92
C ARG A 818 -4.04 12.24 2.53
N ALA A 819 -3.44 11.05 2.41
CA ALA A 819 -3.92 10.10 1.44
C ALA A 819 -5.39 9.85 1.80
N SER A 820 -6.31 10.38 0.99
CA SER A 820 -7.74 10.28 1.19
C SER A 820 -8.14 8.84 1.47
N SER A 821 -8.71 8.57 2.64
CA SER A 821 -9.40 7.33 2.97
C SER A 821 -10.66 7.24 2.08
N HIS A 822 -10.57 6.53 0.95
CA HIS A 822 -11.68 6.19 0.07
C HIS A 822 -11.59 4.75 -0.44
#